data_AF-A0A0P0ZEM1-F1
#
_entry.id   AF-A0A0P0ZEM1-F1
#
_cell.length_a   1.000
_cell.length_b   1.000
_cell.length_c   1.000
_cell.angle_alpha   90.00
_cell.angle_beta   90.00
_cell.angle_gamma   90.00
#
_symmetry.space_group_name_H-M   'P 1'
#
loop_
_entity.id
_entity.type
_entity.pdbx_description
1 polymer ?
#
loop_
_entity_poly.entity_id
_entity_poly.type
_entity_poly.pdbx_seq_one_letter_code
_entity_poly.pdbx_strand_id
1 'polypeptide(L)'
;MEYKFSTVVDPGTYETHGLCEGYEVRYHKNAELEDIGCLRCQEHWRQSVGPLGAFKGTLGNPFNLLSLVIPECLPDRLSIVGFANELAFIHDDVTDIVQYGDAHNNDFKEAFNSMATTGSMENAASGKRALQAYIAREMVRIDKERAIPTIKAWAKFVDYGGRQETTRFTSEKEYTEYRIQDIGLWFWYGLLSFAMALDVPEHEREMCHEVCRTAYVQIMLVHDLASWEKEKLNAAALGKDVITNIIFVLMEEHGISEEEAKERCRETAKTLAADYLKIVEEYKARDDISLDSRKYIESWLYTISGNTVWSFICPRYNSSGSFSDHQLELMKNGVPKDPASGSTNGTSNGTSNGTSHVAVNGNGHVTNDDLSANGIKTDGELLSAITMEHLKNRNSFKLGDHDQEVKSLHGHGQALDPRVLQAPYEYITALPSKGLREQAIDALNVWFRVPTAKLEIIKSITTILHNASLMLDDVEDGSELRRGKPATHNIFGLGQTINSANYQLVRALQELQKLGDARSLLVFTEELHNLYVGQSMDLYWTSNLVCPSMHEYFQMIEHKTGGLFRLFGRLMAVHSTNPVQVDLTDFTNHLGRYFQTRDDYQNLVSAEYTKQKGFCEDFEEGKFSLPMIHLMQTMPDNLVLRNVWTQRRVNGTATHGQKQTILNLMKEAGTLKFTQDSLGVLYSDVEKSVAELESKFGIENFQLRLIMELLKTG
;
A
#
# COMPACT_ATOMS: atom_id res chain seq x y z
N MET A 1 -20.87 -24.59 -29.81
CA MET A 1 -21.44 -23.23 -29.61
C MET A 1 -21.52 -22.46 -30.94
N GLU A 2 -22.36 -21.43 -31.04
CA GLU A 2 -22.27 -20.43 -32.14
C GLU A 2 -21.24 -19.36 -31.76
N TYR A 3 -20.28 -19.05 -32.64
CA TYR A 3 -19.24 -18.05 -32.39
C TYR A 3 -19.60 -16.72 -33.06
N LYS A 4 -20.06 -15.74 -32.27
CA LYS A 4 -20.50 -14.42 -32.75
C LYS A 4 -19.50 -13.33 -32.38
N PHE A 5 -18.91 -13.42 -31.20
CA PHE A 5 -18.15 -12.33 -30.61
C PHE A 5 -16.64 -12.53 -30.64
N SER A 6 -16.15 -13.71 -31.04
CA SER A 6 -14.72 -14.00 -31.14
C SER A 6 -14.22 -14.32 -32.55
N THR A 7 -12.90 -14.29 -32.70
CA THR A 7 -12.16 -14.84 -33.84
C THR A 7 -11.12 -15.84 -33.35
N VAL A 8 -10.78 -16.83 -34.18
CA VAL A 8 -9.68 -17.77 -33.92
C VAL A 8 -8.36 -17.00 -33.96
N VAL A 9 -7.52 -17.21 -32.94
CA VAL A 9 -6.17 -16.63 -32.87
C VAL A 9 -5.22 -17.51 -33.67
N ASP A 10 -4.36 -16.90 -34.48
CA ASP A 10 -3.34 -17.60 -35.25
C ASP A 10 -2.38 -18.36 -34.29
N PRO A 11 -2.29 -19.71 -34.38
CA PRO A 11 -1.39 -20.50 -33.54
C PRO A 11 0.09 -20.09 -33.62
N GLY A 12 0.52 -19.39 -34.67
CA GLY A 12 1.87 -18.84 -34.77
C GLY A 12 2.14 -17.64 -33.85
N THR A 13 1.14 -17.13 -33.13
CA THR A 13 1.23 -15.89 -32.32
C THR A 13 1.26 -16.13 -30.81
N TYR A 14 1.15 -17.38 -30.36
CA TYR A 14 1.21 -17.74 -28.95
C TYR A 14 1.90 -19.09 -28.73
N GLU A 15 2.38 -19.34 -27.51
CA GLU A 15 2.86 -20.65 -27.08
C GLU A 15 1.92 -21.26 -26.04
N THR A 16 1.77 -22.58 -26.09
CA THR A 16 0.97 -23.36 -25.12
C THR A 16 1.83 -24.30 -24.29
N HIS A 17 3.11 -24.45 -24.61
CA HIS A 17 4.02 -25.44 -24.02
C HIS A 17 3.47 -26.88 -23.99
N GLY A 18 2.58 -27.21 -24.94
CA GLY A 18 1.89 -28.49 -25.01
C GLY A 18 0.78 -28.69 -23.96
N LEU A 19 0.48 -27.70 -23.12
CA LEU A 19 -0.44 -27.82 -21.98
C LEU A 19 -1.93 -27.83 -22.37
N CYS A 20 -2.25 -27.48 -23.61
CA CYS A 20 -3.59 -27.52 -24.17
C CYS A 20 -3.59 -27.93 -25.66
N GLU A 21 -2.83 -28.98 -26.01
CA GLU A 21 -2.85 -29.53 -27.37
C GLU A 21 -4.26 -29.94 -27.80
N GLY A 22 -4.65 -29.59 -29.04
CA GLY A 22 -5.98 -29.87 -29.58
C GLY A 22 -7.03 -28.81 -29.25
N TYR A 23 -6.70 -27.79 -28.45
CA TYR A 23 -7.62 -26.71 -28.12
C TYR A 23 -7.50 -25.55 -29.10
N GLU A 24 -8.65 -25.01 -29.53
CA GLU A 24 -8.71 -23.75 -30.29
C GLU A 24 -8.59 -22.56 -29.32
N VAL A 25 -7.73 -21.59 -29.65
CA VAL A 25 -7.65 -20.31 -28.94
C VAL A 25 -8.47 -19.28 -29.71
N ARG A 26 -9.37 -18.61 -29.00
CA ARG A 26 -10.23 -17.55 -29.55
C ARG A 26 -10.04 -16.28 -28.74
N TYR A 27 -10.17 -15.15 -29.41
CA TYR A 27 -10.09 -13.83 -28.78
C TYR A 27 -11.33 -13.00 -29.11
N HIS A 28 -11.88 -12.33 -28.10
CA HIS A 28 -13.05 -11.48 -28.25
C HIS A 28 -12.75 -10.29 -29.18
N LYS A 29 -13.67 -9.95 -30.08
CA LYS A 29 -13.51 -8.90 -31.10
C LYS A 29 -13.44 -7.48 -30.53
N ASN A 30 -14.01 -7.28 -29.34
CA ASN A 30 -14.08 -6.00 -28.64
C ASN A 30 -13.32 -6.08 -27.29
N ALA A 31 -12.10 -6.59 -27.30
CA ALA A 31 -11.30 -6.82 -26.09
C ALA A 31 -11.00 -5.55 -25.29
N GLU A 32 -11.07 -4.37 -25.93
CA GLU A 32 -10.92 -3.06 -25.27
C GLU A 32 -11.99 -2.80 -24.20
N LEU A 33 -13.15 -3.47 -24.27
CA LEU A 33 -14.19 -3.35 -23.23
C LEU A 33 -13.74 -3.97 -21.90
N GLU A 34 -12.93 -5.04 -21.96
CA GLU A 34 -12.28 -5.62 -20.78
C GLU A 34 -11.25 -4.65 -20.20
N ASP A 35 -10.37 -4.07 -21.05
CA ASP A 35 -9.37 -3.09 -20.62
C ASP A 35 -10.02 -1.95 -19.82
N ILE A 36 -11.13 -1.41 -20.31
CA ILE A 36 -11.91 -0.37 -19.62
C ILE A 36 -12.45 -0.87 -18.27
N GLY A 37 -12.97 -2.10 -18.22
CA GLY A 37 -13.50 -2.72 -17.00
C GLY A 37 -12.45 -2.88 -15.91
N CYS A 38 -11.30 -3.46 -16.27
CA CYS A 38 -10.18 -3.69 -15.36
C CYS A 38 -9.61 -2.35 -14.84
N LEU A 39 -9.32 -1.41 -15.74
CA LEU A 39 -8.75 -0.11 -15.34
C LEU A 39 -9.71 0.73 -14.50
N ARG A 40 -11.03 0.65 -14.77
CA ARG A 40 -12.05 1.27 -13.92
C ARG A 40 -12.06 0.65 -12.51
N CYS A 41 -11.86 -0.66 -12.39
CA CYS A 41 -11.72 -1.31 -11.09
C CYS A 41 -10.52 -0.77 -10.32
N GLN A 42 -9.37 -0.65 -10.99
CA GLN A 42 -8.16 -0.09 -10.38
C GLN A 42 -8.35 1.38 -9.96
N GLU A 43 -9.01 2.21 -10.76
CA GLU A 43 -9.35 3.59 -10.39
C GLU A 43 -10.28 3.65 -9.18
N HIS A 44 -11.36 2.86 -9.18
CA HIS A 44 -12.30 2.78 -8.05
C HIS A 44 -11.59 2.32 -6.77
N TRP A 45 -10.66 1.37 -6.88
CA TRP A 45 -9.85 0.92 -5.75
C TRP A 45 -8.99 2.06 -5.20
N ARG A 46 -8.26 2.77 -6.07
CA ARG A 46 -7.43 3.92 -5.66
C ARG A 46 -8.24 5.03 -4.99
N GLN A 47 -9.47 5.26 -5.45
CA GLN A 47 -10.36 6.28 -4.91
C GLN A 47 -11.01 5.87 -3.58
N SER A 48 -11.39 4.59 -3.44
CA SER A 48 -12.26 4.16 -2.33
C SER A 48 -11.50 3.40 -1.25
N VAL A 49 -10.43 2.68 -1.60
CA VAL A 49 -9.69 1.78 -0.71
C VAL A 49 -8.33 2.36 -0.34
N GLY A 50 -7.51 2.73 -1.34
CA GLY A 50 -6.16 3.22 -1.11
C GLY A 50 -5.19 2.93 -2.26
N PRO A 51 -3.89 3.24 -2.10
CA PRO A 51 -2.90 3.05 -3.14
C PRO A 51 -2.80 1.56 -3.55
N LEU A 52 -2.83 1.30 -4.86
CA LEU A 52 -2.73 -0.05 -5.44
C LEU A 52 -1.28 -0.43 -5.83
N GLY A 53 -0.35 0.52 -5.77
CA GLY A 53 1.04 0.31 -6.21
C GLY A 53 1.15 -0.05 -7.70
N ALA A 54 2.19 -0.81 -8.04
CA ALA A 54 2.47 -1.32 -9.38
C ALA A 54 1.74 -2.64 -9.67
N PHE A 55 0.44 -2.70 -9.35
CA PHE A 55 -0.39 -3.87 -9.62
C PHE A 55 -0.52 -4.12 -11.12
N LYS A 56 -0.33 -5.37 -11.52
CA LYS A 56 -0.26 -5.76 -12.94
C LYS A 56 -1.54 -6.42 -13.47
N GLY A 57 -2.42 -6.91 -12.59
CA GLY A 57 -3.78 -7.34 -12.94
C GLY A 57 -3.89 -8.42 -14.01
N THR A 58 -5.04 -8.43 -14.70
CA THR A 58 -5.38 -9.42 -15.75
C THR A 58 -5.11 -8.92 -17.17
N LEU A 59 -4.59 -7.70 -17.30
CA LEU A 59 -4.23 -7.09 -18.57
C LEU A 59 -2.91 -7.66 -19.11
N GLY A 60 -2.67 -7.46 -20.40
CA GLY A 60 -1.45 -7.91 -21.06
C GLY A 60 -1.40 -7.56 -22.53
N ASN A 61 -0.21 -7.67 -23.10
CA ASN A 61 0.08 -7.50 -24.52
C ASN A 61 0.62 -8.83 -25.09
N PRO A 62 0.03 -9.38 -26.16
CA PRO A 62 -1.08 -8.83 -26.94
C PRO A 62 -2.48 -9.16 -26.41
N PHE A 63 -2.60 -9.99 -25.37
CA PHE A 63 -3.89 -10.49 -24.90
C PHE A 63 -4.19 -10.12 -23.44
N ASN A 64 -5.42 -9.66 -23.19
CA ASN A 64 -6.02 -9.63 -21.85
C ASN A 64 -6.79 -10.94 -21.58
N LEU A 65 -7.05 -11.23 -20.31
CA LEU A 65 -7.46 -12.56 -19.86
C LEU A 65 -8.87 -12.96 -20.31
N LEU A 66 -9.90 -12.19 -19.96
CA LEU A 66 -11.30 -12.59 -20.19
C LEU A 66 -11.65 -12.72 -21.65
N SER A 67 -11.06 -11.90 -22.50
CA SER A 67 -11.26 -11.97 -23.94
C SER A 67 -10.70 -13.27 -24.54
N LEU A 68 -9.77 -13.93 -23.85
CA LEU A 68 -9.30 -15.29 -24.17
C LEU A 68 -10.14 -16.38 -23.48
N VAL A 69 -10.47 -16.24 -22.19
CA VAL A 69 -11.08 -17.33 -21.40
C VAL A 69 -12.60 -17.41 -21.47
N ILE A 70 -13.25 -16.31 -21.86
CA ILE A 70 -14.69 -16.23 -22.18
C ILE A 70 -14.85 -15.49 -23.52
N PRO A 71 -14.35 -16.05 -24.63
CA PRO A 71 -14.27 -15.34 -25.90
C PRO A 71 -15.65 -15.03 -26.50
N GLU A 72 -16.69 -15.72 -26.05
CA GLU A 72 -18.10 -15.47 -26.41
C GLU A 72 -18.87 -14.75 -25.29
N CYS A 73 -18.19 -14.00 -24.43
CA CYS A 73 -18.84 -13.07 -23.51
C CYS A 73 -19.72 -12.10 -24.30
N LEU A 74 -20.92 -11.82 -23.78
CA LEU A 74 -21.78 -10.82 -24.39
C LEU A 74 -21.11 -9.42 -24.28
N PRO A 75 -21.05 -8.63 -25.36
CA PRO A 75 -20.32 -7.36 -25.35
C PRO A 75 -20.78 -6.35 -24.28
N ASP A 76 -22.08 -6.31 -23.98
CA ASP A 76 -22.65 -5.45 -22.93
C ASP A 76 -22.32 -5.92 -21.50
N ARG A 77 -21.72 -7.10 -21.35
CA ARG A 77 -21.30 -7.69 -20.06
C ARG A 77 -19.79 -7.66 -19.86
N LEU A 78 -18.99 -7.63 -20.94
CA LEU A 78 -17.54 -7.83 -20.87
C LEU A 78 -16.83 -6.84 -19.92
N SER A 79 -17.24 -5.56 -19.93
CA SER A 79 -16.62 -4.56 -19.04
C SER A 79 -16.89 -4.82 -17.55
N ILE A 80 -18.12 -5.17 -17.16
CA ILE A 80 -18.41 -5.44 -15.74
C ILE A 80 -17.87 -6.80 -15.28
N VAL A 81 -17.79 -7.77 -16.20
CA VAL A 81 -17.13 -9.07 -15.95
C VAL A 81 -15.62 -8.85 -15.76
N GLY A 82 -14.99 -7.99 -16.58
CA GLY A 82 -13.60 -7.54 -16.42
C GLY A 82 -13.36 -6.86 -15.09
N PHE A 83 -14.22 -5.92 -14.72
CA PHE A 83 -14.17 -5.27 -13.41
C PHE A 83 -14.23 -6.31 -12.27
N ALA A 84 -15.17 -7.25 -12.32
CA ALA A 84 -15.35 -8.25 -11.27
C ALA A 84 -14.17 -9.22 -11.16
N ASN A 85 -13.60 -9.63 -12.30
CA ASN A 85 -12.43 -10.51 -12.35
C ASN A 85 -11.18 -9.77 -11.86
N GLU A 86 -10.96 -8.53 -12.28
CA GLU A 86 -9.84 -7.70 -11.81
C GLU A 86 -9.91 -7.49 -10.29
N LEU A 87 -11.10 -7.24 -9.74
CA LEU A 87 -11.28 -7.13 -8.29
C LEU A 87 -10.92 -8.42 -7.54
N ALA A 88 -11.20 -9.59 -8.13
CA ALA A 88 -10.80 -10.86 -7.55
C ALA A 88 -9.27 -11.01 -7.51
N PHE A 89 -8.57 -10.59 -8.58
CA PHE A 89 -7.10 -10.58 -8.64
C PHE A 89 -6.46 -9.54 -7.71
N ILE A 90 -7.09 -8.37 -7.54
CA ILE A 90 -6.65 -7.37 -6.54
C ILE A 90 -6.84 -7.94 -5.14
N HIS A 91 -7.98 -8.59 -4.88
CA HIS A 91 -8.23 -9.20 -3.58
C HIS A 91 -7.12 -10.18 -3.24
N ASP A 92 -6.83 -11.13 -4.15
CA ASP A 92 -5.76 -12.11 -4.07
C ASP A 92 -4.40 -11.46 -3.75
N ASP A 93 -3.87 -10.60 -4.63
CA ASP A 93 -2.54 -9.98 -4.45
C ASP A 93 -2.44 -9.09 -3.20
N VAL A 94 -3.51 -8.37 -2.84
CA VAL A 94 -3.48 -7.46 -1.68
C VAL A 94 -3.61 -8.25 -0.38
N THR A 95 -4.39 -9.34 -0.35
CA THR A 95 -4.41 -10.24 0.81
C THR A 95 -3.08 -10.97 1.00
N ASP A 96 -2.33 -11.25 -0.08
CA ASP A 96 -1.01 -11.87 0.00
C ASP A 96 0.04 -10.94 0.67
N ILE A 97 -0.09 -9.63 0.47
CA ILE A 97 0.82 -8.62 1.07
C ILE A 97 0.37 -8.28 2.51
N VAL A 98 -0.94 -8.26 2.74
CA VAL A 98 -1.52 -7.91 4.04
C VAL A 98 -1.98 -9.20 4.72
N GLN A 99 -1.04 -9.88 5.38
CA GLN A 99 -1.39 -10.90 6.38
C GLN A 99 -2.52 -10.35 7.25
N TYR A 100 -3.57 -11.14 7.47
CA TYR A 100 -4.82 -10.84 8.18
C TYR A 100 -5.99 -10.32 7.33
N GLY A 101 -6.52 -11.21 6.47
CA GLY A 101 -7.96 -11.23 6.20
C GLY A 101 -8.70 -11.86 7.37
N ASP A 102 -9.62 -11.14 8.02
CA ASP A 102 -10.62 -11.79 8.89
C ASP A 102 -11.84 -10.94 9.25
N ALA A 103 -11.83 -9.60 9.09
CA ALA A 103 -12.95 -8.77 9.58
C ALA A 103 -13.82 -8.07 8.52
N HIS A 104 -13.48 -8.15 7.23
CA HIS A 104 -14.17 -7.36 6.20
C HIS A 104 -15.10 -8.12 5.27
N ASN A 105 -15.06 -9.45 5.27
CA ASN A 105 -15.79 -10.23 4.26
C ASN A 105 -17.27 -10.47 4.63
N ASN A 106 -17.61 -10.48 5.92
CA ASN A 106 -18.94 -10.90 6.39
C ASN A 106 -20.15 -9.99 6.06
N ASP A 107 -20.01 -8.85 5.38
CA ASP A 107 -21.13 -7.92 5.15
C ASP A 107 -21.62 -7.87 3.70
N PHE A 108 -20.99 -8.57 2.75
CA PHE A 108 -21.51 -8.57 1.38
C PHE A 108 -22.84 -9.32 1.28
N LYS A 109 -23.01 -10.39 2.07
CA LYS A 109 -24.29 -11.09 2.21
C LYS A 109 -25.37 -10.18 2.79
N GLU A 110 -25.04 -9.32 3.76
CA GLU A 110 -25.97 -8.35 4.34
C GLU A 110 -26.32 -7.23 3.37
N ALA A 111 -25.32 -6.65 2.69
CA ALA A 111 -25.53 -5.64 1.65
C ALA A 111 -26.38 -6.19 0.49
N PHE A 112 -26.15 -7.46 0.11
CA PHE A 112 -26.96 -8.15 -0.89
C PHE A 112 -28.37 -8.46 -0.38
N ASN A 113 -28.52 -8.94 0.85
CA ASN A 113 -29.85 -9.15 1.45
C ASN A 113 -30.62 -7.83 1.53
N SER A 114 -29.95 -6.74 1.89
CA SER A 114 -30.50 -5.38 1.84
C SER A 114 -30.90 -5.02 0.41
N MET A 115 -30.01 -5.10 -0.58
CA MET A 115 -30.35 -4.80 -1.98
C MET A 115 -31.52 -5.66 -2.50
N ALA A 116 -31.52 -6.96 -2.20
CA ALA A 116 -32.56 -7.90 -2.61
C ALA A 116 -33.91 -7.62 -1.95
N THR A 117 -33.92 -7.02 -0.75
CA THR A 117 -35.14 -6.68 0.00
C THR A 117 -35.62 -5.24 -0.20
N THR A 118 -34.71 -4.27 -0.25
CA THR A 118 -35.02 -2.82 -0.26
C THR A 118 -34.80 -2.15 -1.61
N GLY A 119 -34.04 -2.77 -2.52
CA GLY A 119 -33.64 -2.15 -3.79
C GLY A 119 -32.62 -1.02 -3.65
N SER A 120 -32.13 -0.74 -2.44
CA SER A 120 -31.11 0.28 -2.17
C SER A 120 -29.98 -0.28 -1.28
N MET A 121 -28.78 0.27 -1.45
CA MET A 121 -27.66 0.05 -0.52
C MET A 121 -27.39 1.34 0.23
N GLU A 122 -27.46 1.29 1.55
CA GLU A 122 -26.95 2.34 2.42
C GLU A 122 -25.41 2.32 2.45
N ASN A 123 -24.82 3.49 2.68
CA ASN A 123 -23.39 3.82 2.56
C ASN A 123 -22.45 2.67 2.92
N ALA A 124 -21.69 2.21 1.93
CA ALA A 124 -20.66 1.18 2.12
C ALA A 124 -19.62 1.68 3.14
N ALA A 125 -19.59 1.06 4.32
CA ALA A 125 -18.70 1.44 5.42
C ALA A 125 -17.19 1.29 5.11
N SER A 126 -16.83 0.68 3.99
CA SER A 126 -15.46 0.54 3.52
C SER A 126 -15.37 0.62 2.00
N GLY A 127 -14.20 1.04 1.50
CA GLY A 127 -13.92 1.14 0.07
C GLY A 127 -14.14 -0.16 -0.70
N LYS A 128 -13.69 -1.29 -0.12
CA LYS A 128 -13.85 -2.62 -0.75
C LYS A 128 -15.34 -2.88 -1.01
N ARG A 129 -16.19 -2.65 0.00
CA ARG A 129 -17.66 -2.80 -0.12
C ARG A 129 -18.26 -1.91 -1.21
N ALA A 130 -17.74 -0.70 -1.42
CA ALA A 130 -18.23 0.18 -2.48
C ALA A 130 -17.99 -0.41 -3.89
N LEU A 131 -16.87 -1.11 -4.10
CA LEU A 131 -16.59 -1.81 -5.35
C LEU A 131 -17.49 -3.04 -5.53
N GLN A 132 -17.70 -3.83 -4.46
CA GLN A 132 -18.61 -4.98 -4.52
C GLN A 132 -20.05 -4.55 -4.81
N ALA A 133 -20.47 -3.47 -4.16
CA ALA A 133 -21.76 -2.81 -4.37
C ALA A 133 -21.92 -2.33 -5.83
N TYR A 134 -20.86 -1.78 -6.42
CA TYR A 134 -20.86 -1.39 -7.83
C TYR A 134 -21.08 -2.59 -8.76
N ILE A 135 -20.34 -3.70 -8.56
CA ILE A 135 -20.52 -4.94 -9.32
C ILE A 135 -21.97 -5.43 -9.22
N ALA A 136 -22.49 -5.54 -8.00
CA ALA A 136 -23.84 -6.03 -7.78
C ALA A 136 -24.90 -5.19 -8.49
N ARG A 137 -24.79 -3.85 -8.41
CA ARG A 137 -25.73 -2.94 -9.09
C ARG A 137 -25.67 -3.07 -10.61
N GLU A 138 -24.48 -3.08 -11.19
CA GLU A 138 -24.33 -3.12 -12.65
C GLU A 138 -24.75 -4.48 -13.21
N MET A 139 -24.39 -5.58 -12.56
CA MET A 139 -24.82 -6.92 -12.99
C MET A 139 -26.34 -7.07 -12.90
N VAL A 140 -26.97 -6.63 -11.80
CA VAL A 140 -28.43 -6.68 -11.64
C VAL A 140 -29.15 -5.78 -12.64
N ARG A 141 -28.57 -4.63 -12.99
CA ARG A 141 -29.11 -3.73 -14.02
C ARG A 141 -29.17 -4.39 -15.39
N ILE A 142 -28.16 -5.20 -15.74
CA ILE A 142 -28.09 -5.89 -17.03
C ILE A 142 -29.00 -7.12 -17.05
N ASP A 143 -28.87 -8.00 -16.06
CA ASP A 143 -29.56 -9.29 -16.01
C ASP A 143 -29.72 -9.75 -14.56
N LYS A 144 -30.82 -9.35 -13.93
CA LYS A 144 -31.11 -9.68 -12.52
C LYS A 144 -31.15 -11.18 -12.25
N GLU A 145 -31.73 -11.96 -13.15
CA GLU A 145 -31.95 -13.40 -12.94
C GLU A 145 -30.63 -14.15 -12.88
N ARG A 146 -29.69 -13.82 -13.78
CA ARG A 146 -28.36 -14.45 -13.80
C ARG A 146 -27.37 -13.79 -12.84
N ALA A 147 -27.50 -12.49 -12.57
CA ALA A 147 -26.62 -11.78 -11.64
C ALA A 147 -26.72 -12.30 -10.19
N ILE A 148 -27.93 -12.60 -9.71
CA ILE A 148 -28.16 -13.01 -8.32
C ILE A 148 -27.36 -14.27 -7.93
N PRO A 149 -27.42 -15.39 -8.68
CA PRO A 149 -26.58 -16.56 -8.41
C PRO A 149 -25.08 -16.25 -8.44
N THR A 150 -24.63 -15.46 -9.42
CA THR A 150 -23.21 -15.07 -9.56
C THR A 150 -22.70 -14.28 -8.37
N ILE A 151 -23.47 -13.28 -7.95
CA ILE A 151 -23.15 -12.42 -6.80
C ILE A 151 -23.09 -13.26 -5.52
N LYS A 152 -24.01 -14.22 -5.33
CA LYS A 152 -23.97 -15.15 -4.18
C LYS A 152 -22.74 -16.06 -4.19
N ALA A 153 -22.33 -16.54 -5.37
CA ALA A 153 -21.12 -17.34 -5.49
C ALA A 153 -19.86 -16.52 -5.21
N TRP A 154 -19.82 -15.27 -5.70
CA TRP A 154 -18.73 -14.33 -5.42
C TRP A 154 -18.65 -13.95 -3.94
N ALA A 155 -19.79 -13.76 -3.27
CA ALA A 155 -19.86 -13.52 -1.83
C ALA A 155 -19.13 -14.61 -1.03
N LYS A 156 -19.45 -15.87 -1.34
CA LYS A 156 -18.81 -17.03 -0.72
C LYS A 156 -17.31 -17.06 -1.03
N PHE A 157 -16.92 -16.83 -2.27
CA PHE A 157 -15.50 -16.79 -2.67
C PHE A 157 -14.71 -15.76 -1.84
N VAL A 158 -15.23 -14.53 -1.70
CA VAL A 158 -14.59 -13.50 -0.87
C VAL A 158 -14.53 -13.94 0.60
N ASP A 159 -15.56 -14.58 1.14
CA ASP A 159 -15.57 -15.06 2.53
C ASP A 159 -14.50 -16.13 2.86
N TYR A 160 -14.11 -16.95 1.87
CA TYR A 160 -13.10 -18.00 2.02
C TYR A 160 -11.67 -17.51 1.71
N GLY A 161 -11.52 -16.62 0.72
CA GLY A 161 -10.21 -16.11 0.31
C GLY A 161 -9.48 -15.36 1.42
N GLY A 162 -8.37 -15.96 1.86
CA GLY A 162 -7.46 -15.40 2.86
C GLY A 162 -7.36 -16.17 4.17
N ARG A 163 -8.13 -17.25 4.38
CA ARG A 163 -8.16 -17.91 5.71
C ARG A 163 -6.97 -18.79 6.07
N GLN A 164 -6.11 -19.24 5.15
CA GLN A 164 -5.21 -20.36 5.46
C GLN A 164 -3.80 -20.37 4.81
N GLU A 165 -3.21 -19.21 4.49
CA GLU A 165 -1.83 -19.09 3.96
C GLU A 165 -0.71 -19.69 4.85
N THR A 166 -0.99 -20.05 6.10
CA THR A 166 0.00 -20.73 6.98
C THR A 166 -0.06 -22.26 6.90
N THR A 167 -0.90 -22.81 6.03
CA THR A 167 -1.09 -24.26 5.92
C THR A 167 0.02 -24.87 5.08
N ARG A 168 0.95 -25.57 5.73
CA ARG A 168 1.94 -26.40 5.07
C ARG A 168 1.27 -27.70 4.60
N PHE A 169 0.81 -27.73 3.36
CA PHE A 169 0.25 -28.93 2.73
C PHE A 169 1.32 -30.00 2.56
N THR A 170 0.98 -31.24 2.88
CA THR A 170 1.94 -32.37 2.86
C THR A 170 1.68 -33.36 1.73
N SER A 171 0.62 -33.16 0.95
CA SER A 171 0.33 -33.97 -0.24
C SER A 171 -0.37 -33.19 -1.33
N GLU A 172 -0.13 -33.58 -2.59
CA GLU A 172 -0.78 -33.10 -3.81
C GLU A 172 -2.31 -33.22 -3.69
N LYS A 173 -2.81 -34.31 -3.10
CA LYS A 173 -4.24 -34.53 -2.89
C LYS A 173 -4.85 -33.49 -1.96
N GLU A 174 -4.23 -33.27 -0.79
CA GLU A 174 -4.70 -32.29 0.19
C GLU A 174 -4.69 -30.87 -0.38
N TYR A 175 -3.60 -30.51 -1.07
CA TYR A 175 -3.46 -29.23 -1.75
C TYR A 175 -4.50 -29.05 -2.86
N THR A 176 -4.75 -30.08 -3.68
CA THR A 176 -5.73 -30.02 -4.76
C THR A 176 -7.15 -29.92 -4.21
N GLU A 177 -7.50 -30.68 -3.17
CA GLU A 177 -8.79 -30.54 -2.49
C GLU A 177 -8.97 -29.15 -1.88
N TYR A 178 -7.91 -28.60 -1.27
CA TYR A 178 -7.87 -27.23 -0.81
C TYR A 178 -8.12 -26.26 -1.97
N ARG A 179 -7.31 -26.23 -3.03
CA ARG A 179 -7.48 -25.30 -4.17
C ARG A 179 -8.85 -25.39 -4.86
N ILE A 180 -9.54 -26.52 -4.75
CA ILE A 180 -10.92 -26.70 -5.26
C ILE A 180 -11.97 -26.19 -4.28
N GLN A 181 -11.82 -26.47 -2.97
CA GLN A 181 -12.76 -26.00 -1.94
C GLN A 181 -12.57 -24.52 -1.60
N ASP A 182 -11.32 -24.06 -1.61
CA ASP A 182 -10.90 -22.74 -1.20
C ASP A 182 -11.59 -21.69 -2.07
N ILE A 183 -11.67 -21.87 -3.39
CA ILE A 183 -11.91 -20.73 -4.27
C ILE A 183 -12.17 -21.17 -5.72
N GLY A 184 -12.74 -20.27 -6.53
CA GLY A 184 -12.66 -20.29 -7.99
C GLY A 184 -13.86 -20.92 -8.68
N LEU A 185 -14.11 -22.22 -8.48
CA LEU A 185 -15.05 -22.97 -9.34
C LEU A 185 -16.47 -22.40 -9.33
N TRP A 186 -17.05 -22.14 -8.15
CA TRP A 186 -18.40 -21.58 -8.03
C TRP A 186 -18.47 -20.12 -8.49
N PHE A 187 -17.42 -19.34 -8.21
CA PHE A 187 -17.30 -17.98 -8.72
C PHE A 187 -17.28 -17.99 -10.25
N TRP A 188 -16.44 -18.86 -10.83
CA TRP A 188 -16.29 -19.00 -12.27
C TRP A 188 -17.57 -19.50 -12.93
N TYR A 189 -18.26 -20.47 -12.31
CA TYR A 189 -19.61 -20.86 -12.74
C TYR A 189 -20.53 -19.64 -12.84
N GLY A 190 -20.62 -18.86 -11.76
CA GLY A 190 -21.44 -17.66 -11.76
C GLY A 190 -21.02 -16.66 -12.83
N LEU A 191 -19.72 -16.40 -12.96
CA LEU A 191 -19.19 -15.42 -13.90
C LEU A 191 -19.45 -15.85 -15.34
N LEU A 192 -19.24 -17.12 -15.67
CA LEU A 192 -19.44 -17.71 -17.00
C LEU A 192 -20.92 -17.74 -17.38
N SER A 193 -21.80 -18.18 -16.46
CA SER A 193 -23.24 -18.17 -16.67
C SER A 193 -23.77 -16.75 -16.91
N PHE A 194 -23.26 -15.76 -16.16
CA PHE A 194 -23.62 -14.36 -16.41
C PHE A 194 -23.03 -13.84 -17.72
N ALA A 195 -21.74 -14.03 -17.98
CA ALA A 195 -21.05 -13.52 -19.16
C ALA A 195 -21.69 -13.99 -20.47
N MET A 196 -22.11 -15.26 -20.53
CA MET A 196 -22.64 -15.90 -21.73
C MET A 196 -24.18 -16.04 -21.73
N ALA A 197 -24.86 -15.47 -20.73
CA ALA A 197 -26.30 -15.60 -20.53
C ALA A 197 -26.82 -17.07 -20.54
N LEU A 198 -26.12 -17.96 -19.84
CA LEU A 198 -26.49 -19.37 -19.73
C LEU A 198 -27.49 -19.56 -18.58
N ASP A 199 -28.50 -20.40 -18.79
CA ASP A 199 -29.44 -20.83 -17.75
C ASP A 199 -29.36 -22.34 -17.54
N VAL A 200 -28.37 -22.77 -16.74
CA VAL A 200 -28.19 -24.18 -16.37
C VAL A 200 -29.28 -24.58 -15.36
N PRO A 201 -30.13 -25.57 -15.69
CA PRO A 201 -31.17 -26.06 -14.77
C PRO A 201 -30.58 -26.48 -13.42
N GLU A 202 -31.24 -26.14 -12.32
CA GLU A 202 -30.73 -26.39 -10.97
C GLU A 202 -30.31 -27.85 -10.73
N HIS A 203 -31.10 -28.80 -11.26
CA HIS A 203 -30.83 -30.24 -11.15
C HIS A 203 -29.64 -30.73 -12.00
N GLU A 204 -29.15 -29.93 -12.95
CA GLU A 204 -27.98 -30.23 -13.78
C GLU A 204 -26.69 -29.56 -13.24
N ARG A 205 -26.78 -28.61 -12.31
CA ARG A 205 -25.63 -27.80 -11.85
C ARG A 205 -24.54 -28.62 -11.19
N GLU A 206 -24.92 -29.56 -10.32
CA GLU A 206 -23.96 -30.42 -9.63
C GLU A 206 -23.20 -31.31 -10.62
N MET A 207 -23.89 -31.84 -11.63
CA MET A 207 -23.27 -32.57 -12.73
C MET A 207 -22.31 -31.68 -13.51
N CYS A 208 -22.72 -30.47 -13.90
CA CYS A 208 -21.84 -29.54 -14.63
C CYS A 208 -20.58 -29.22 -13.82
N HIS A 209 -20.69 -29.01 -12.50
CA HIS A 209 -19.52 -28.76 -11.66
C HIS A 209 -18.59 -29.97 -11.55
N GLU A 210 -19.13 -31.16 -11.35
CA GLU A 210 -18.34 -32.38 -11.23
C GLU A 210 -17.56 -32.65 -12.52
N VAL A 211 -18.21 -32.45 -13.67
CA VAL A 211 -17.62 -32.62 -15.00
C VAL A 211 -16.52 -31.59 -15.27
N CYS A 212 -16.77 -30.31 -14.92
CA CYS A 212 -15.82 -29.23 -15.12
C CYS A 212 -14.67 -29.22 -14.09
N ARG A 213 -14.72 -30.07 -13.05
CA ARG A 213 -13.63 -30.22 -12.07
C ARG A 213 -12.31 -30.57 -12.75
N THR A 214 -12.33 -31.43 -13.76
CA THR A 214 -11.12 -31.79 -14.54
C THR A 214 -10.48 -30.57 -15.20
N ALA A 215 -11.28 -29.71 -15.84
CA ALA A 215 -10.79 -28.48 -16.46
C ALA A 215 -10.25 -27.49 -15.41
N TYR A 216 -10.94 -27.38 -14.27
CA TYR A 216 -10.52 -26.51 -13.18
C TYR A 216 -9.16 -26.91 -12.61
N VAL A 217 -8.94 -28.20 -12.33
CA VAL A 217 -7.64 -28.69 -11.83
C VAL A 217 -6.53 -28.45 -12.86
N GLN A 218 -6.83 -28.60 -14.14
CA GLN A 218 -5.85 -28.27 -15.19
C GLN A 218 -5.44 -26.78 -15.13
N ILE A 219 -6.41 -25.88 -15.08
CA ILE A 219 -6.19 -24.42 -14.99
C ILE A 219 -5.41 -24.06 -13.72
N MET A 220 -5.75 -24.71 -12.60
CA MET A 220 -5.08 -24.57 -11.31
C MET A 220 -3.58 -24.88 -11.43
N LEU A 221 -3.23 -26.03 -12.01
CA LEU A 221 -1.83 -26.43 -12.20
C LEU A 221 -1.06 -25.49 -13.13
N VAL A 222 -1.69 -25.04 -14.22
CA VAL A 222 -1.05 -24.09 -15.14
C VAL A 222 -0.79 -22.75 -14.47
N HIS A 223 -1.73 -22.27 -13.66
CA HIS A 223 -1.58 -21.04 -12.90
C HIS A 223 -0.40 -21.14 -11.93
N ASP A 224 -0.36 -22.18 -11.10
CA ASP A 224 0.71 -22.39 -10.12
C ASP A 224 2.08 -22.58 -10.80
N LEU A 225 2.12 -23.26 -11.96
CA LEU A 225 3.34 -23.42 -12.75
C LEU A 225 3.85 -22.09 -13.28
N ALA A 226 2.97 -21.23 -13.80
CA ALA A 226 3.35 -19.93 -14.35
C ALA A 226 3.70 -18.91 -13.27
N SER A 227 3.02 -18.96 -12.11
CA SER A 227 3.25 -18.03 -11.00
C SER A 227 4.42 -18.42 -10.10
N TRP A 228 4.97 -19.63 -10.24
CA TRP A 228 5.99 -20.17 -9.33
C TRP A 228 7.18 -19.24 -9.06
N GLU A 229 7.79 -18.67 -10.11
CA GLU A 229 8.94 -17.79 -9.94
C GLU A 229 8.58 -16.50 -9.17
N LYS A 230 7.41 -15.92 -9.46
CA LYS A 230 6.87 -14.76 -8.72
C LYS A 230 6.67 -15.12 -7.25
N GLU A 231 5.97 -16.22 -6.98
CA GLU A 231 5.59 -16.62 -5.62
C GLU A 231 6.80 -17.01 -4.77
N LYS A 232 7.78 -17.70 -5.36
CA LYS A 232 9.05 -18.03 -4.71
C LYS A 232 9.85 -16.78 -4.34
N LEU A 233 9.94 -15.80 -5.24
CA LEU A 233 10.59 -14.52 -4.94
C LEU A 233 9.85 -13.74 -3.84
N ASN A 234 8.51 -13.72 -3.89
CA ASN A 234 7.69 -13.08 -2.88
C ASN A 234 7.84 -13.74 -1.49
N ALA A 235 7.83 -15.07 -1.43
CA ALA A 235 8.03 -15.81 -0.20
C ALA A 235 9.41 -15.55 0.40
N ALA A 236 10.45 -15.54 -0.43
CA ALA A 236 11.81 -15.19 0.00
C ALA A 236 11.91 -13.76 0.54
N ALA A 237 11.27 -12.78 -0.13
CA ALA A 237 11.24 -11.39 0.30
C ALA A 237 10.49 -11.19 1.63
N LEU A 238 9.45 -11.98 1.89
CA LEU A 238 8.66 -11.96 3.12
C LEU A 238 9.21 -12.88 4.23
N GLY A 239 10.26 -13.65 3.96
CA GLY A 239 10.80 -14.63 4.90
C GLY A 239 9.85 -15.80 5.22
N LYS A 240 8.91 -16.12 4.30
CA LYS A 240 8.02 -17.28 4.41
C LYS A 240 8.81 -18.56 4.06
N ASP A 241 8.68 -19.59 4.89
CA ASP A 241 9.29 -20.92 4.69
C ASP A 241 8.36 -21.92 3.98
N VAL A 242 7.13 -21.49 3.69
CA VAL A 242 6.08 -22.26 3.01
C VAL A 242 5.56 -21.42 1.84
N ILE A 243 5.34 -22.07 0.69
CA ILE A 243 4.75 -21.45 -0.49
C ILE A 243 3.48 -22.23 -0.84
N THR A 244 2.34 -21.54 -0.93
CA THR A 244 1.05 -22.11 -1.34
C THR A 244 1.02 -22.30 -2.86
N ASN A 245 1.78 -23.28 -3.34
CA ASN A 245 1.94 -23.59 -4.76
C ASN A 245 2.20 -25.08 -4.95
N ILE A 246 1.57 -25.70 -5.95
CA ILE A 246 1.74 -27.14 -6.18
C ILE A 246 3.22 -27.56 -6.37
N ILE A 247 4.07 -26.70 -6.94
CA ILE A 247 5.49 -27.00 -7.13
C ILE A 247 6.19 -27.23 -5.79
N PHE A 248 5.90 -26.37 -4.80
CA PHE A 248 6.42 -26.53 -3.43
C PHE A 248 5.91 -27.83 -2.79
N VAL A 249 4.61 -28.12 -2.93
CA VAL A 249 3.99 -29.33 -2.36
C VAL A 249 4.58 -30.60 -2.95
N LEU A 250 4.79 -30.65 -4.27
CA LEU A 250 5.40 -31.80 -4.95
C LEU A 250 6.85 -32.03 -4.53
N MET A 251 7.61 -30.95 -4.31
CA MET A 251 8.97 -31.04 -3.79
C MET A 251 8.99 -31.62 -2.37
N GLU A 252 8.09 -31.17 -1.50
CA GLU A 252 7.97 -31.65 -0.12
C GLU A 252 7.47 -33.10 -0.04
N GLU A 253 6.41 -33.46 -0.79
CA GLU A 253 5.81 -34.79 -0.74
C GLU A 253 6.74 -35.88 -1.31
N HIS A 254 7.44 -35.58 -2.40
CA HIS A 254 8.24 -36.57 -3.12
C HIS A 254 9.75 -36.45 -2.91
N GLY A 255 10.23 -35.37 -2.28
CA GLY A 255 11.67 -35.11 -2.12
C GLY A 255 12.39 -34.92 -3.45
N ILE A 256 11.71 -34.35 -4.44
CA ILE A 256 12.23 -34.14 -5.81
C ILE A 256 12.72 -32.70 -5.99
N SER A 257 13.53 -32.48 -7.03
CA SER A 257 13.99 -31.15 -7.41
C SER A 257 12.86 -30.28 -7.96
N GLU A 258 13.09 -28.97 -7.95
CA GLU A 258 12.16 -27.99 -8.50
C GLU A 258 11.82 -28.26 -9.98
N GLU A 259 12.81 -28.62 -10.79
CA GLU A 259 12.59 -28.92 -12.21
C GLU A 259 11.80 -30.23 -12.40
N GLU A 260 12.03 -31.24 -11.57
CA GLU A 260 11.23 -32.47 -11.57
C GLU A 260 9.78 -32.20 -11.13
N ALA A 261 9.57 -31.33 -10.14
CA ALA A 261 8.24 -30.92 -9.70
C ALA A 261 7.50 -30.13 -10.80
N LYS A 262 8.18 -29.19 -11.49
CA LYS A 262 7.63 -28.47 -12.65
C LYS A 262 7.26 -29.42 -13.77
N GLU A 263 8.10 -30.41 -14.07
CA GLU A 263 7.82 -31.37 -15.14
C GLU A 263 6.64 -32.28 -14.80
N ARG A 264 6.56 -32.75 -13.55
CA ARG A 264 5.41 -33.53 -13.08
C ARG A 264 4.11 -32.74 -13.16
N CYS A 265 4.12 -31.47 -12.74
CA CYS A 265 2.98 -30.57 -12.87
C CYS A 265 2.53 -30.43 -14.34
N ARG A 266 3.48 -30.26 -15.27
CA ARG A 266 3.20 -30.20 -16.72
C ARG A 266 2.54 -31.48 -17.23
N GLU A 267 3.07 -32.65 -16.90
CA GLU A 267 2.51 -33.94 -17.36
C GLU A 267 1.09 -34.20 -16.83
N THR A 268 0.83 -33.85 -15.56
CA THR A 268 -0.53 -33.92 -14.99
C THR A 268 -1.47 -32.95 -15.71
N ALA A 269 -1.06 -31.70 -15.95
CA ALA A 269 -1.87 -30.72 -16.66
C ALA A 269 -2.19 -31.15 -18.11
N LYS A 270 -1.22 -31.73 -18.83
CA LYS A 270 -1.43 -32.30 -20.18
C LYS A 270 -2.45 -33.43 -20.17
N THR A 271 -2.35 -34.34 -19.20
CA THR A 271 -3.27 -35.48 -19.06
C THR A 271 -4.69 -34.99 -18.81
N LEU A 272 -4.87 -34.02 -17.89
CA LEU A 272 -6.17 -33.44 -17.60
C LEU A 272 -6.78 -32.69 -18.79
N ALA A 273 -5.97 -32.00 -19.59
CA ALA A 273 -6.44 -31.36 -20.83
C ALA A 273 -6.93 -32.41 -21.83
N ALA A 274 -6.16 -33.48 -22.06
CA ALA A 274 -6.58 -34.56 -22.96
C ALA A 274 -7.87 -35.26 -22.48
N ASP A 275 -8.03 -35.45 -21.18
CA ASP A 275 -9.23 -36.05 -20.62
C ASP A 275 -10.45 -35.12 -20.72
N TYR A 276 -10.27 -33.81 -20.57
CA TYR A 276 -11.36 -32.86 -20.72
C TYR A 276 -11.88 -32.75 -22.16
N LEU A 277 -11.02 -32.93 -23.18
CA LEU A 277 -11.48 -33.04 -24.57
C LEU A 277 -12.46 -34.19 -24.77
N LYS A 278 -12.16 -35.37 -24.21
CA LYS A 278 -13.03 -36.56 -24.29
C LYS A 278 -14.36 -36.31 -23.57
N ILE A 279 -14.30 -35.67 -22.40
CA ILE A 279 -15.49 -35.26 -21.64
C ILE A 279 -16.37 -34.35 -22.49
N VAL A 280 -15.81 -33.32 -23.13
CA VAL A 280 -16.60 -32.39 -23.93
C VAL A 280 -17.22 -33.08 -25.15
N GLU A 281 -16.51 -34.01 -25.81
CA GLU A 281 -17.08 -34.81 -26.89
C GLU A 281 -18.27 -35.67 -26.42
N GLU A 282 -18.13 -36.37 -25.28
CA GLU A 282 -19.19 -37.16 -24.67
C GLU A 282 -20.43 -36.30 -24.35
N TYR A 283 -20.23 -35.19 -23.65
CA TYR A 283 -21.33 -34.35 -23.18
C TYR A 283 -21.99 -33.53 -24.30
N LYS A 284 -21.26 -33.19 -25.36
CA LYS A 284 -21.84 -32.59 -26.57
C LYS A 284 -22.84 -33.52 -27.25
N ALA A 285 -22.55 -34.82 -27.26
CA ALA A 285 -23.38 -35.84 -27.91
C ALA A 285 -24.65 -36.19 -27.12
N ARG A 286 -24.72 -35.84 -25.84
CA ARG A 286 -25.89 -36.05 -24.99
C ARG A 286 -27.10 -35.21 -25.42
N ASP A 287 -28.27 -35.82 -25.43
CA ASP A 287 -29.56 -35.19 -25.70
C ASP A 287 -30.48 -35.15 -24.47
N ASP A 288 -30.05 -35.76 -23.36
CA ASP A 288 -30.76 -35.83 -22.08
C ASP A 288 -30.43 -34.65 -21.15
N ILE A 289 -29.52 -33.76 -21.54
CA ILE A 289 -29.17 -32.54 -20.80
C ILE A 289 -29.48 -31.27 -21.61
N SER A 290 -29.74 -30.18 -20.90
CA SER A 290 -30.07 -28.90 -21.54
C SER A 290 -28.99 -28.38 -22.49
N LEU A 291 -29.40 -27.58 -23.48
CA LEU A 291 -28.46 -26.94 -24.40
C LEU A 291 -27.47 -26.04 -23.66
N ASP A 292 -27.93 -25.31 -22.63
CA ASP A 292 -27.07 -24.39 -21.89
C ASP A 292 -26.07 -25.12 -20.98
N SER A 293 -26.40 -26.31 -20.46
CA SER A 293 -25.41 -27.19 -19.81
C SER A 293 -24.33 -27.65 -20.77
N ARG A 294 -24.70 -28.02 -22.01
CA ARG A 294 -23.71 -28.38 -23.04
C ARG A 294 -22.82 -27.20 -23.42
N LYS A 295 -23.39 -25.99 -23.56
CA LYS A 295 -22.60 -24.77 -23.80
C LYS A 295 -21.69 -24.44 -22.62
N TYR A 296 -22.18 -24.59 -21.39
CA TYR A 296 -21.39 -24.38 -20.18
C TYR A 296 -20.18 -25.31 -20.19
N ILE A 297 -20.38 -26.62 -20.34
CA ILE A 297 -19.28 -27.61 -20.40
C ILE A 297 -18.32 -27.32 -21.55
N GLU A 298 -18.84 -26.99 -22.74
CA GLU A 298 -18.02 -26.64 -23.90
C GLU A 298 -17.20 -25.36 -23.69
N SER A 299 -17.73 -24.36 -22.97
CA SER A 299 -17.06 -23.07 -22.78
C SER A 299 -15.75 -23.16 -22.00
N TRP A 300 -15.59 -24.18 -21.15
CA TRP A 300 -14.33 -24.44 -20.44
C TRP A 300 -13.18 -24.86 -21.36
N LEU A 301 -13.45 -25.28 -22.61
CA LEU A 301 -12.38 -25.44 -23.60
C LEU A 301 -11.59 -24.15 -23.77
N TYR A 302 -12.29 -23.03 -23.85
CA TYR A 302 -11.66 -21.71 -24.02
C TYR A 302 -11.11 -21.16 -22.72
N THR A 303 -11.70 -21.52 -21.58
CA THR A 303 -11.08 -21.21 -20.28
C THR A 303 -9.71 -21.88 -20.15
N ILE A 304 -9.56 -23.16 -20.53
CA ILE A 304 -8.27 -23.85 -20.54
C ILE A 304 -7.29 -23.17 -21.50
N SER A 305 -7.69 -23.02 -22.77
CA SER A 305 -6.77 -22.55 -23.82
C SER A 305 -6.36 -21.10 -23.60
N GLY A 306 -7.33 -20.25 -23.25
CA GLY A 306 -7.10 -18.84 -22.93
C GLY A 306 -6.26 -18.63 -21.68
N ASN A 307 -6.51 -19.37 -20.60
CA ASN A 307 -5.74 -19.25 -19.37
C ASN A 307 -4.29 -19.68 -19.58
N THR A 308 -4.09 -20.76 -20.35
CA THR A 308 -2.76 -21.24 -20.71
C THR A 308 -1.96 -20.18 -21.46
N VAL A 309 -2.53 -19.64 -22.56
CA VAL A 309 -1.85 -18.60 -23.34
C VAL A 309 -1.56 -17.36 -22.51
N TRP A 310 -2.54 -16.88 -21.74
CA TRP A 310 -2.40 -15.67 -20.94
C TRP A 310 -1.34 -15.81 -19.85
N SER A 311 -1.30 -16.95 -19.13
CA SER A 311 -0.42 -17.13 -17.96
C SER A 311 1.07 -17.02 -18.32
N PHE A 312 1.48 -17.46 -19.52
CA PHE A 312 2.89 -17.42 -19.93
C PHE A 312 3.33 -16.10 -20.59
N ILE A 313 2.40 -15.15 -20.80
CA ILE A 313 2.73 -13.84 -21.39
C ILE A 313 2.39 -12.67 -20.47
N CYS A 314 1.50 -12.87 -19.49
CA CYS A 314 0.95 -11.75 -18.74
C CYS A 314 2.03 -11.06 -17.88
N PRO A 315 2.00 -9.73 -17.76
CA PRO A 315 2.93 -8.99 -16.92
C PRO A 315 2.91 -9.44 -15.45
N ARG A 316 1.78 -10.00 -14.99
CA ARG A 316 1.56 -10.46 -13.62
C ARG A 316 2.58 -11.52 -13.20
N TYR A 317 2.84 -12.51 -14.04
CA TYR A 317 3.83 -13.57 -13.75
C TYR A 317 5.17 -13.34 -14.45
N ASN A 318 5.15 -12.61 -15.57
CA ASN A 318 6.31 -12.48 -16.44
C ASN A 318 6.87 -11.06 -16.36
N SER A 319 8.10 -10.89 -15.86
CA SER A 319 8.75 -9.58 -15.75
C SER A 319 9.01 -8.91 -17.11
N SER A 320 9.11 -9.70 -18.18
CA SER A 320 9.20 -9.24 -19.57
C SER A 320 7.86 -8.89 -20.20
N GLY A 321 6.74 -9.27 -19.58
CA GLY A 321 5.40 -8.94 -20.05
C GLY A 321 5.16 -7.43 -19.99
N SER A 322 4.47 -6.90 -20.99
CA SER A 322 4.15 -5.47 -21.10
C SER A 322 2.65 -5.23 -21.27
N PHE A 323 2.24 -3.98 -21.07
CA PHE A 323 0.92 -3.49 -21.47
C PHE A 323 0.97 -2.98 -22.90
N SER A 324 -0.17 -3.01 -23.59
CA SER A 324 -0.29 -2.42 -24.92
C SER A 324 -0.26 -0.89 -24.84
N ASP A 325 0.07 -0.22 -25.96
CA ASP A 325 0.05 1.24 -26.03
C ASP A 325 -1.31 1.82 -25.66
N HIS A 326 -2.40 1.13 -26.03
CA HIS A 326 -3.76 1.53 -25.68
C HIS A 326 -4.03 1.43 -24.16
N GLN A 327 -3.61 0.33 -23.52
CA GLN A 327 -3.73 0.17 -22.07
C GLN A 327 -2.93 1.25 -21.33
N LEU A 328 -1.71 1.55 -21.80
CA LEU A 328 -0.88 2.62 -21.24
C LEU A 328 -1.51 4.00 -21.42
N GLU A 329 -2.15 4.25 -22.56
CA GLU A 329 -2.88 5.49 -22.81
C GLU A 329 -4.07 5.65 -21.85
N LEU A 330 -4.87 4.59 -21.64
CA LEU A 330 -5.97 4.59 -20.67
C LEU A 330 -5.48 4.78 -19.24
N MET A 331 -4.39 4.10 -18.85
CA MET A 331 -3.77 4.27 -17.52
C MET A 331 -3.29 5.71 -17.30
N LYS A 332 -2.81 6.38 -18.36
CA LYS A 332 -2.29 7.74 -18.30
C LYS A 332 -3.38 8.82 -18.35
N ASN A 333 -4.44 8.61 -19.12
CA ASN A 333 -5.47 9.63 -19.38
C ASN A 333 -6.77 9.39 -18.59
N GLY A 334 -6.88 8.23 -17.91
CA GLY A 334 -8.09 7.77 -17.24
C GLY A 334 -9.05 7.06 -18.19
N VAL A 335 -9.93 6.22 -17.64
CA VAL A 335 -10.94 5.52 -18.45
C VAL A 335 -12.13 6.42 -18.82
N PRO A 336 -12.76 6.22 -20.00
CA PRO A 336 -13.99 6.92 -20.36
C PRO A 336 -15.10 6.74 -19.32
N LYS A 337 -15.79 7.82 -18.98
CA LYS A 337 -16.97 7.79 -18.08
C LYS A 337 -18.12 7.06 -18.74
N ASP A 338 -18.86 6.30 -17.92
CA ASP A 338 -19.99 5.51 -18.36
C ASP A 338 -21.15 6.41 -18.85
N PRO A 339 -21.70 6.22 -20.06
CA PRO A 339 -22.84 6.99 -20.54
C PRO A 339 -24.06 6.90 -19.62
N ALA A 340 -24.18 5.82 -18.84
CA ALA A 340 -25.32 5.55 -17.98
C ALA A 340 -25.28 6.25 -16.60
N SER A 341 -24.16 6.88 -16.20
CA SER A 341 -24.08 7.62 -14.93
C SER A 341 -24.69 9.03 -15.06
N GLY A 342 -25.96 9.10 -15.42
CA GLY A 342 -26.75 10.32 -15.42
C GLY A 342 -27.11 10.74 -13.99
N SER A 343 -26.41 11.76 -13.48
CA SER A 343 -26.76 12.66 -12.37
C SER A 343 -28.03 12.33 -11.56
N THR A 344 -27.85 11.73 -10.38
CA THR A 344 -28.81 11.84 -9.27
C THR A 344 -28.24 12.80 -8.22
N ASN A 345 -28.18 14.09 -8.52
CA ASN A 345 -27.95 15.13 -7.51
C ASN A 345 -28.81 16.34 -7.83
N GLY A 346 -30.10 16.21 -7.55
CA GLY A 346 -31.04 17.31 -7.50
C GLY A 346 -31.07 17.91 -6.10
N THR A 347 -30.13 18.80 -5.78
CA THR A 347 -30.35 19.88 -4.80
C THR A 347 -29.50 21.07 -5.18
N SER A 348 -30.20 22.11 -5.64
CA SER A 348 -29.76 23.44 -6.03
C SER A 348 -29.11 24.23 -4.88
N ASN A 349 -27.95 24.85 -5.13
CA ASN A 349 -27.75 26.31 -5.16
C ASN A 349 -26.28 26.69 -4.91
N GLY A 350 -25.77 27.59 -5.75
CA GLY A 350 -24.83 28.63 -5.32
C GLY A 350 -23.35 28.41 -5.61
N THR A 351 -22.95 28.79 -6.83
CA THR A 351 -21.71 29.55 -7.15
C THR A 351 -20.45 29.27 -6.33
N SER A 352 -19.47 28.59 -6.91
CA SER A 352 -18.06 29.00 -6.80
C SER A 352 -17.13 28.32 -7.81
N ASN A 353 -16.37 29.18 -8.48
CA ASN A 353 -15.12 29.05 -9.25
C ASN A 353 -14.52 27.67 -9.49
N GLY A 354 -14.33 27.40 -10.79
CA GLY A 354 -13.62 26.26 -11.34
C GLY A 354 -12.19 26.13 -10.80
N THR A 355 -11.94 24.97 -10.23
CA THR A 355 -10.59 24.40 -10.12
C THR A 355 -10.61 23.13 -10.98
N SER A 356 -9.91 23.21 -12.11
CA SER A 356 -9.70 22.08 -13.02
C SER A 356 -8.86 21.03 -12.29
N HIS A 357 -9.49 19.96 -11.86
CA HIS A 357 -8.83 18.75 -11.38
C HIS A 357 -8.06 18.12 -12.55
N VAL A 358 -6.77 18.42 -12.65
CA VAL A 358 -5.85 17.65 -13.49
C VAL A 358 -5.31 16.53 -12.60
N ALA A 359 -5.84 15.32 -12.78
CA ALA A 359 -5.37 14.13 -12.11
C ALA A 359 -3.93 13.83 -12.56
N VAL A 360 -2.98 13.93 -11.63
CA VAL A 360 -1.57 13.63 -11.88
C VAL A 360 -1.37 12.13 -11.73
N ASN A 361 -1.39 11.42 -12.86
CA ASN A 361 -1.12 9.98 -12.93
C ASN A 361 0.38 9.71 -12.74
N GLY A 362 0.73 9.13 -11.58
CA GLY A 362 2.09 8.76 -11.21
C GLY A 362 2.55 7.45 -11.86
N ASN A 363 2.93 7.50 -13.14
CA ASN A 363 3.77 6.48 -13.77
C ASN A 363 5.15 7.08 -14.04
N GLY A 364 5.99 7.12 -13.00
CA GLY A 364 7.39 7.49 -13.10
C GLY A 364 8.19 6.36 -13.76
N HIS A 365 8.71 6.63 -14.95
CA HIS A 365 9.60 5.76 -15.71
C HIS A 365 10.94 5.66 -14.97
N VAL A 366 11.23 4.50 -14.36
CA VAL A 366 12.53 4.22 -13.74
C VAL A 366 13.40 3.53 -14.79
N THR A 367 14.34 4.27 -15.36
CA THR A 367 15.48 3.71 -16.09
C THR A 367 16.48 3.20 -15.05
N ASN A 368 16.58 1.89 -14.93
CA ASN A 368 17.59 1.21 -14.11
C ASN A 368 18.96 1.34 -14.79
N ASP A 369 19.81 2.22 -14.26
CA ASP A 369 21.25 2.11 -14.40
C ASP A 369 21.87 2.08 -12.99
N ASP A 370 22.89 1.24 -12.84
CA ASP A 370 23.80 1.11 -11.70
C ASP A 370 23.29 0.40 -10.42
N LEU A 371 23.05 -0.91 -10.53
CA LEU A 371 23.29 -1.83 -9.40
C LEU A 371 24.57 -2.62 -9.64
N SER A 372 25.65 -2.07 -9.10
CA SER A 372 26.97 -2.70 -9.05
C SER A 372 27.13 -3.53 -7.76
N ALA A 373 27.92 -4.60 -7.90
CA ALA A 373 28.55 -5.41 -6.86
C ALA A 373 27.67 -6.38 -6.04
N ASN A 374 27.59 -7.64 -6.48
CA ASN A 374 28.04 -8.77 -5.66
C ASN A 374 28.42 -9.97 -6.54
N GLY A 375 29.65 -10.43 -6.35
CA GLY A 375 30.37 -11.28 -7.29
C GLY A 375 29.92 -12.74 -7.30
N ILE A 376 29.62 -13.24 -8.49
CA ILE A 376 29.67 -14.67 -8.82
C ILE A 376 30.53 -14.78 -10.09
N LYS A 377 31.68 -15.42 -9.94
CA LYS A 377 32.60 -15.74 -11.03
C LYS A 377 31.98 -16.85 -11.88
N THR A 378 31.52 -16.55 -13.09
CA THR A 378 31.23 -17.55 -14.12
C THR A 378 31.55 -17.01 -15.51
N ASP A 379 32.58 -17.60 -16.12
CA ASP A 379 33.00 -17.64 -17.52
C ASP A 379 32.69 -16.47 -18.45
N GLY A 380 33.68 -15.60 -18.61
CA GLY A 380 33.69 -14.45 -19.53
C GLY A 380 33.70 -14.79 -21.03
N GLU A 381 33.76 -16.06 -21.43
CA GLU A 381 33.71 -16.41 -22.86
C GLU A 381 32.28 -16.31 -23.42
N LEU A 382 31.27 -16.72 -22.66
CA LEU A 382 29.88 -16.68 -23.11
C LEU A 382 29.34 -15.25 -23.24
N LEU A 383 29.72 -14.37 -22.30
CA LEU A 383 29.29 -12.98 -22.33
C LEU A 383 29.90 -12.24 -23.54
N SER A 384 31.15 -12.56 -23.93
CA SER A 384 31.79 -11.92 -25.10
C SER A 384 31.11 -12.31 -26.42
N ALA A 385 30.64 -13.56 -26.53
CA ALA A 385 29.94 -14.06 -27.71
C ALA A 385 28.55 -13.43 -27.83
N ILE A 386 27.78 -13.41 -26.73
CA ILE A 386 26.43 -12.84 -26.70
C ILE A 386 26.47 -11.34 -27.01
N THR A 387 27.48 -10.63 -26.48
CA THR A 387 27.62 -9.18 -26.70
C THR A 387 28.02 -8.85 -28.13
N MET A 388 28.89 -9.66 -28.77
CA MET A 388 29.29 -9.39 -30.17
C MET A 388 28.20 -9.71 -31.19
N GLU A 389 27.33 -10.69 -30.92
CA GLU A 389 26.25 -11.03 -31.85
C GLU A 389 25.07 -10.05 -31.74
N HIS A 390 24.75 -9.58 -30.52
CA HIS A 390 23.66 -8.62 -30.32
C HIS A 390 23.96 -7.20 -30.79
N LEU A 391 25.24 -6.84 -30.97
CA LEU A 391 25.63 -5.51 -31.45
C LEU A 391 25.73 -5.40 -32.98
N LYS A 392 25.72 -6.50 -33.74
CA LYS A 392 25.89 -6.43 -35.21
C LYS A 392 24.65 -5.94 -35.97
N ASN A 393 23.45 -6.05 -35.40
CA ASN A 393 22.21 -5.88 -36.17
C ASN A 393 21.37 -4.63 -35.83
N ARG A 394 21.90 -3.66 -35.07
CA ARG A 394 21.24 -2.35 -34.90
C ARG A 394 21.99 -1.24 -35.63
N ASN A 395 22.05 -1.38 -36.96
CA ASN A 395 22.37 -0.27 -37.85
C ASN A 395 21.21 0.76 -37.83
N SER A 396 21.23 1.70 -36.87
CA SER A 396 20.84 3.12 -37.07
C SER A 396 20.49 3.89 -35.79
N PHE A 397 20.58 3.31 -34.59
CA PHE A 397 20.36 4.08 -33.35
C PHE A 397 21.70 4.45 -32.71
N LYS A 398 22.28 5.57 -33.16
CA LYS A 398 23.52 6.11 -32.57
C LYS A 398 23.17 6.86 -31.29
N LEU A 399 23.31 6.18 -30.15
CA LEU A 399 23.25 6.81 -28.81
C LEU A 399 24.35 7.89 -28.58
N GLY A 400 25.23 8.15 -29.56
CA GLY A 400 26.30 9.13 -29.47
C GLY A 400 25.96 10.56 -29.93
N ASP A 401 24.78 10.83 -30.49
CA ASP A 401 24.46 12.20 -30.95
C ASP A 401 24.10 13.15 -29.79
N HIS A 402 23.83 12.64 -28.58
CA HIS A 402 23.76 13.48 -27.38
C HIS A 402 25.07 13.49 -26.57
N ASP A 403 25.89 12.43 -26.61
CA ASP A 403 27.10 12.36 -25.79
C ASP A 403 28.25 13.28 -26.25
N GLN A 404 28.24 13.75 -27.51
CA GLN A 404 29.19 14.79 -27.93
C GLN A 404 28.80 16.21 -27.50
N GLU A 405 27.54 16.47 -27.15
CA GLU A 405 27.14 17.77 -26.60
C GLU A 405 27.19 17.84 -25.06
N VAL A 406 27.29 16.72 -24.35
CA VAL A 406 27.38 16.76 -22.87
C VAL A 406 28.75 17.25 -22.35
N LYS A 407 29.74 17.46 -23.22
CA LYS A 407 31.06 18.02 -22.80
C LYS A 407 31.14 19.55 -22.71
N SER A 408 30.03 20.30 -22.75
CA SER A 408 30.05 21.75 -22.47
C SER A 408 28.96 22.32 -21.55
N LEU A 409 28.17 21.48 -20.88
CA LEU A 409 27.00 21.91 -20.09
C LEU A 409 27.31 22.53 -18.70
N HIS A 410 28.31 23.41 -18.61
CA HIS A 410 28.26 24.52 -17.65
C HIS A 410 27.46 25.73 -18.21
N GLY A 411 26.74 25.55 -19.33
CA GLY A 411 25.93 26.58 -19.96
C GLY A 411 24.49 26.13 -20.26
N HIS A 412 23.53 26.69 -19.54
CA HIS A 412 22.19 27.04 -20.05
C HIS A 412 21.25 25.91 -20.50
N GLY A 413 21.21 24.78 -19.79
CA GLY A 413 19.94 24.06 -19.67
C GLY A 413 18.92 24.98 -18.98
N GLN A 414 17.67 25.04 -19.45
CA GLN A 414 16.63 25.79 -18.74
C GLN A 414 16.60 25.35 -17.29
N ALA A 415 16.93 26.28 -16.37
CA ALA A 415 16.90 25.98 -14.95
C ALA A 415 15.49 25.52 -14.57
N LEU A 416 15.40 24.32 -14.00
CA LEU A 416 14.13 23.79 -13.50
C LEU A 416 13.56 24.75 -12.44
N ASP A 417 12.24 24.89 -12.41
CA ASP A 417 11.57 25.85 -11.54
C ASP A 417 11.73 25.45 -10.05
N PRO A 418 12.49 26.23 -9.25
CA PRO A 418 12.74 25.88 -7.84
C PRO A 418 11.48 25.95 -6.98
N ARG A 419 10.41 26.60 -7.44
CA ARG A 419 9.13 26.67 -6.71
C ARG A 419 8.51 25.31 -6.53
N VAL A 420 8.71 24.38 -7.47
CA VAL A 420 8.19 23.00 -7.37
C VAL A 420 8.78 22.29 -6.16
N LEU A 421 10.07 22.51 -5.89
CA LEU A 421 10.78 21.93 -4.76
C LEU A 421 10.39 22.59 -3.43
N GLN A 422 10.12 23.89 -3.45
CA GLN A 422 9.98 24.70 -2.25
C GLN A 422 8.53 24.86 -1.76
N ALA A 423 7.53 24.72 -2.65
CA ALA A 423 6.12 24.93 -2.32
C ALA A 423 5.58 24.08 -1.15
N PRO A 424 5.92 22.77 -0.99
CA PRO A 424 5.49 22.00 0.17
C PRO A 424 6.03 22.55 1.49
N TYR A 425 7.29 22.99 1.51
CA TYR A 425 7.89 23.59 2.70
C TYR A 425 7.35 25.00 3.00
N GLU A 426 7.12 25.81 1.97
CA GLU A 426 6.48 27.13 2.12
C GLU A 426 5.06 26.98 2.69
N TYR A 427 4.33 25.95 2.28
CA TYR A 427 3.02 25.65 2.82
C TYR A 427 3.07 25.40 4.33
N ILE A 428 3.89 24.44 4.81
CA ILE A 428 3.93 24.10 6.24
C ILE A 428 4.47 25.24 7.10
N THR A 429 5.42 26.02 6.58
CA THR A 429 5.98 27.18 7.31
C THR A 429 5.03 28.37 7.36
N ALA A 430 4.08 28.48 6.44
CA ALA A 430 3.01 29.48 6.49
C ALA A 430 1.92 29.14 7.53
N LEU A 431 1.88 27.90 8.04
CA LEU A 431 0.90 27.50 9.05
C LEU A 431 1.22 28.10 10.42
N PRO A 432 0.21 28.48 11.23
CA PRO A 432 0.43 29.10 12.55
C PRO A 432 1.28 28.22 13.47
N SER A 433 2.41 28.74 13.96
CA SER A 433 3.26 28.03 14.93
C SER A 433 3.46 28.88 16.18
N LYS A 434 3.65 28.23 17.35
CA LYS A 434 3.91 28.91 18.61
C LYS A 434 5.34 29.46 18.73
N GLY A 435 6.25 29.12 17.80
CA GLY A 435 7.65 29.59 17.81
C GLY A 435 8.44 29.18 19.06
N LEU A 436 8.09 28.07 19.69
CA LEU A 436 8.64 27.66 20.99
C LEU A 436 10.17 27.42 20.92
N ARG A 437 10.65 26.87 19.81
CA ARG A 437 12.07 26.53 19.64
C ARG A 437 12.92 27.79 19.48
N GLU A 438 12.44 28.75 18.70
CA GLU A 438 13.07 30.07 18.57
C GLU A 438 13.12 30.79 19.93
N GLN A 439 12.02 30.76 20.68
CA GLN A 439 11.97 31.30 22.05
C GLN A 439 12.93 30.58 23.00
N ALA A 440 13.05 29.26 22.90
CA ALA A 440 14.00 28.48 23.71
C ALA A 440 15.46 28.83 23.37
N ILE A 441 15.77 29.02 22.08
CA ILE A 441 17.09 29.50 21.64
C ILE A 441 17.38 30.88 22.21
N ASP A 442 16.42 31.82 22.15
CA ASP A 442 16.58 33.16 22.71
C ASP A 442 16.78 33.12 24.23
N ALA A 443 15.99 32.29 24.93
CA ALA A 443 16.11 32.11 26.37
C ALA A 443 17.49 31.55 26.75
N LEU A 444 17.98 30.50 26.08
CA LEU A 444 19.31 29.95 26.34
C LEU A 444 20.44 30.94 26.00
N ASN A 445 20.20 31.88 25.08
CA ASN A 445 21.21 32.85 24.67
C ASN A 445 21.55 33.86 25.77
N VAL A 446 20.69 34.03 26.78
CA VAL A 446 20.99 34.77 28.02
C VAL A 446 22.27 34.24 28.67
N TRP A 447 22.48 32.91 28.63
CA TRP A 447 23.66 32.26 29.14
C TRP A 447 24.79 32.20 28.11
N PHE A 448 24.54 31.67 26.90
CA PHE A 448 25.61 31.39 25.95
C PHE A 448 26.18 32.64 25.25
N ARG A 449 25.40 33.72 25.12
CA ARG A 449 25.83 34.97 24.48
C ARG A 449 26.45 34.74 23.10
N VAL A 450 25.82 33.88 22.29
CA VAL A 450 26.24 33.58 20.92
C VAL A 450 26.17 34.87 20.08
N PRO A 451 27.16 35.16 19.23
CA PRO A 451 27.10 36.33 18.36
C PRO A 451 25.86 36.32 17.47
N THR A 452 25.16 37.45 17.35
CA THR A 452 23.85 37.56 16.69
C THR A 452 23.81 36.89 15.32
N ALA A 453 24.81 37.11 14.46
CA ALA A 453 24.86 36.50 13.14
C ALA A 453 24.86 34.96 13.18
N LYS A 454 25.53 34.34 14.16
CA LYS A 454 25.54 32.89 14.35
C LYS A 454 24.25 32.39 15.00
N LEU A 455 23.68 33.15 15.94
CA LEU A 455 22.41 32.82 16.57
C LEU A 455 21.28 32.72 15.53
N GLU A 456 21.20 33.67 14.60
CA GLU A 456 20.20 33.65 13.54
C GLU A 456 20.37 32.47 12.57
N ILE A 457 21.61 32.04 12.32
CA ILE A 457 21.89 30.80 11.56
C ILE A 457 21.39 29.58 12.34
N ILE A 458 21.64 29.50 13.65
CA ILE A 458 21.17 28.38 14.50
C ILE A 458 19.64 28.32 14.53
N LYS A 459 18.97 29.47 14.66
CA LYS A 459 17.50 29.55 14.55
C LYS A 459 17.01 29.04 13.20
N SER A 460 17.60 29.53 12.11
CA SER A 460 17.26 29.11 10.75
C SER A 460 17.37 27.58 10.58
N ILE A 461 18.51 26.98 10.98
CA ILE A 461 18.72 25.53 10.93
C ILE A 461 17.63 24.80 11.73
N THR A 462 17.34 25.27 12.94
CA THR A 462 16.35 24.65 13.83
C THR A 462 14.95 24.69 13.22
N THR A 463 14.53 25.83 12.66
CA THR A 463 13.24 25.99 12.00
C THR A 463 13.14 25.12 10.74
N ILE A 464 14.21 25.02 9.95
CA ILE A 464 14.27 24.16 8.75
C ILE A 464 14.09 22.70 9.14
N LEU A 465 14.93 22.20 10.05
CA LEU A 465 14.86 20.80 10.49
C LEU A 465 13.52 20.48 11.14
N HIS A 466 12.97 21.38 11.96
CA HIS A 466 11.68 21.16 12.59
C HIS A 466 10.57 20.96 11.57
N ASN A 467 10.42 21.88 10.61
CA ASN A 467 9.34 21.77 9.61
C ASN A 467 9.57 20.60 8.64
N ALA A 468 10.82 20.31 8.27
CA ALA A 468 11.15 19.13 7.47
C ALA A 468 10.77 17.83 8.18
N SER A 469 11.09 17.71 9.48
CA SER A 469 10.71 16.55 10.28
C SER A 469 9.19 16.39 10.41
N LEU A 470 8.43 17.48 10.57
CA LEU A 470 6.96 17.42 10.62
C LEU A 470 6.35 16.95 9.29
N MET A 471 6.92 17.37 8.15
CA MET A 471 6.45 16.90 6.84
C MET A 471 6.66 15.40 6.65
N LEU A 472 7.78 14.85 7.13
CA LEU A 472 8.07 13.42 7.07
C LEU A 472 7.21 12.66 8.08
N ASP A 473 7.13 13.11 9.33
CA ASP A 473 6.29 12.53 10.39
C ASP A 473 4.82 12.47 9.95
N ASP A 474 4.26 13.55 9.38
CA ASP A 474 2.90 13.56 8.80
C ASP A 474 2.70 12.46 7.73
N VAL A 475 3.72 12.21 6.90
CA VAL A 475 3.68 11.17 5.86
C VAL A 475 3.80 9.77 6.45
N GLU A 476 4.71 9.60 7.40
CA GLU A 476 4.99 8.32 8.05
C GLU A 476 3.82 7.86 8.91
N ASP A 477 3.13 8.79 9.57
CA ASP A 477 1.98 8.53 10.43
C ASP A 477 0.64 8.52 9.69
N GLY A 478 0.60 9.03 8.46
CA GLY A 478 -0.64 9.19 7.70
C GLY A 478 -1.56 10.26 8.28
N SER A 479 -1.00 11.30 8.89
CA SER A 479 -1.77 12.37 9.55
C SER A 479 -2.58 13.17 8.53
N GLU A 480 -3.87 13.37 8.80
CA GLU A 480 -4.76 14.10 7.90
C GLU A 480 -4.62 15.62 8.01
N LEU A 481 -4.32 16.11 9.22
CA LEU A 481 -4.31 17.52 9.55
C LEU A 481 -3.02 17.95 10.24
N ARG A 482 -2.58 19.17 9.91
CA ARG A 482 -1.53 19.89 10.62
C ARG A 482 -2.01 21.31 10.92
N ARG A 483 -2.14 21.65 12.20
CA ARG A 483 -2.56 22.99 12.68
C ARG A 483 -3.94 23.40 12.12
N GLY A 484 -4.85 22.44 12.01
CA GLY A 484 -6.22 22.62 11.53
C GLY A 484 -6.35 22.83 10.02
N LYS A 485 -5.29 22.54 9.27
CA LYS A 485 -5.24 22.55 7.80
C LYS A 485 -4.81 21.17 7.30
N PRO A 486 -5.08 20.81 6.03
CA PRO A 486 -4.61 19.53 5.48
C PRO A 486 -3.10 19.34 5.67
N ALA A 487 -2.68 18.12 5.98
CA ALA A 487 -1.25 17.80 6.01
C ALA A 487 -0.61 18.03 4.63
N THR A 488 0.70 18.26 4.61
CA THR A 488 1.40 18.69 3.39
C THR A 488 1.27 17.68 2.24
N HIS A 489 1.32 16.38 2.55
CA HIS A 489 1.19 15.32 1.55
C HIS A 489 -0.22 15.17 0.97
N ASN A 490 -1.25 15.60 1.71
CA ASN A 490 -2.63 15.67 1.22
C ASN A 490 -2.85 16.80 0.19
N ILE A 491 -1.88 17.71 0.04
CA ILE A 491 -1.92 18.79 -0.97
C ILE A 491 -0.99 18.49 -2.15
N PHE A 492 0.24 18.07 -1.86
CA PHE A 492 1.30 17.95 -2.88
C PHE A 492 1.59 16.51 -3.30
N GLY A 493 1.02 15.51 -2.61
CA GLY A 493 1.30 14.09 -2.81
C GLY A 493 2.56 13.62 -2.07
N LEU A 494 2.58 12.33 -1.73
CA LEU A 494 3.64 11.68 -0.94
C LEU A 494 5.04 11.95 -1.50
N GLY A 495 5.26 11.64 -2.78
CA GLY A 495 6.58 11.76 -3.42
C GLY A 495 7.13 13.19 -3.41
N GLN A 496 6.27 14.19 -3.66
CA GLN A 496 6.68 15.59 -3.68
C GLN A 496 7.00 16.11 -2.27
N THR A 497 6.20 15.72 -1.28
CA THR A 497 6.42 16.10 0.13
C THR A 497 7.71 15.48 0.66
N ILE A 498 7.95 14.18 0.43
CA ILE A 498 9.19 13.50 0.84
C ILE A 498 10.41 14.17 0.21
N ASN A 499 10.37 14.40 -1.11
CA ASN A 499 11.49 15.02 -1.82
C ASN A 499 11.77 16.45 -1.33
N SER A 500 10.72 17.24 -1.10
CA SER A 500 10.85 18.60 -0.56
C SER A 500 11.46 18.59 0.84
N ALA A 501 11.00 17.71 1.73
CA ALA A 501 11.54 17.58 3.09
C ALA A 501 13.01 17.14 3.09
N ASN A 502 13.38 16.15 2.27
CA ASN A 502 14.77 15.71 2.13
C ASN A 502 15.69 16.83 1.62
N TYR A 503 15.20 17.64 0.68
CA TYR A 503 15.95 18.82 0.22
C TYR A 503 16.15 19.85 1.34
N GLN A 504 15.21 20.00 2.27
CA GLN A 504 15.41 20.90 3.42
C GLN A 504 16.52 20.43 4.35
N LEU A 505 16.80 19.12 4.47
CA LEU A 505 17.98 18.63 5.20
C LEU A 505 19.27 19.12 4.55
N VAL A 506 19.33 19.11 3.21
CA VAL A 506 20.47 19.66 2.46
C VAL A 506 20.59 21.17 2.71
N ARG A 507 19.48 21.90 2.72
CA ARG A 507 19.48 23.34 3.04
C ARG A 507 19.94 23.61 4.48
N ALA A 508 19.50 22.82 5.45
CA ALA A 508 19.94 22.94 6.83
C ALA A 508 21.47 22.73 6.95
N LEU A 509 22.02 21.75 6.21
CA LEU A 509 23.46 21.54 6.12
C LEU A 509 24.19 22.72 5.45
N GLN A 510 23.62 23.32 4.40
CA GLN A 510 24.18 24.52 3.76
C GLN A 510 24.18 25.73 4.70
N GLU A 511 23.13 25.91 5.51
CA GLU A 511 23.10 26.94 6.56
C GLU A 511 24.14 26.68 7.64
N LEU A 512 24.28 25.42 8.08
CA LEU A 512 25.27 24.99 9.07
C LEU A 512 26.71 25.34 8.65
N GLN A 513 27.05 25.17 7.37
CA GLN A 513 28.38 25.50 6.85
C GLN A 513 28.75 26.98 7.07
N LYS A 514 27.77 27.89 7.12
CA LYS A 514 28.00 29.32 7.35
C LYS A 514 28.48 29.63 8.78
N LEU A 515 28.34 28.69 9.72
CA LEU A 515 28.87 28.84 11.08
C LEU A 515 30.41 28.77 11.15
N GLY A 516 31.05 28.16 10.16
CA GLY A 516 32.50 28.14 9.97
C GLY A 516 33.29 27.34 11.00
N ASP A 517 32.68 26.34 11.65
CA ASP A 517 33.33 25.49 12.67
C ASP A 517 33.01 24.01 12.43
N ALA A 518 34.04 23.18 12.30
CA ALA A 518 33.88 21.75 12.03
C ALA A 518 33.15 21.01 13.16
N ARG A 519 33.21 21.51 14.41
CA ARG A 519 32.49 20.94 15.54
C ARG A 519 30.97 21.04 15.33
N SER A 520 30.49 22.05 14.60
CA SER A 520 29.07 22.20 14.28
C SER A 520 28.57 21.10 13.35
N LEU A 521 29.41 20.65 12.40
CA LEU A 521 29.10 19.50 11.54
C LEU A 521 29.00 18.19 12.34
N LEU A 522 29.91 17.99 13.30
CA LEU A 522 29.86 16.83 14.18
C LEU A 522 28.59 16.81 15.03
N VAL A 523 28.25 17.93 15.68
CA VAL A 523 27.00 18.07 16.45
C VAL A 523 25.77 17.79 15.57
N PHE A 524 25.71 18.38 14.37
CA PHE A 524 24.59 18.22 13.45
C PHE A 524 24.39 16.76 13.02
N THR A 525 25.47 16.08 12.65
CA THR A 525 25.41 14.69 12.20
C THR A 525 25.07 13.72 13.34
N GLU A 526 25.64 13.91 14.53
CA GLU A 526 25.32 13.09 15.71
C GLU A 526 23.85 13.24 16.14
N GLU A 527 23.32 14.48 16.19
CA GLU A 527 21.94 14.68 16.65
C GLU A 527 20.89 14.32 15.60
N LEU A 528 21.20 14.48 14.30
CA LEU A 528 20.33 13.93 13.25
C LEU A 528 20.34 12.41 13.27
N HIS A 529 21.50 11.77 13.47
CA HIS A 529 21.57 10.32 13.64
C HIS A 529 20.66 9.87 14.78
N ASN A 530 20.79 10.49 15.96
CA ASN A 530 19.93 10.20 17.11
C ASN A 530 18.44 10.41 16.78
N LEU A 531 18.08 11.52 16.13
CA LEU A 531 16.69 11.79 15.75
C LEU A 531 16.09 10.66 14.90
N TYR A 532 16.81 10.22 13.86
CA TYR A 532 16.36 9.13 12.99
C TYR A 532 16.32 7.78 13.70
N VAL A 533 17.24 7.49 14.62
CA VAL A 533 17.19 6.28 15.46
C VAL A 533 15.92 6.29 16.32
N GLY A 534 15.59 7.43 16.95
CA GLY A 534 14.36 7.59 17.72
C GLY A 534 13.10 7.36 16.87
N GLN A 535 13.01 8.04 15.72
CA GLN A 535 11.89 7.87 14.79
C GLN A 535 11.77 6.41 14.31
N SER A 536 12.89 5.74 14.03
CA SER A 536 12.89 4.34 13.59
C SER A 536 12.28 3.40 14.62
N MET A 537 12.53 3.63 15.92
CA MET A 537 11.93 2.81 16.98
C MET A 537 10.42 3.04 17.10
N ASP A 538 9.96 4.28 16.99
CA ASP A 538 8.53 4.63 17.00
C ASP A 538 7.77 3.93 15.86
N LEU A 539 8.32 4.01 14.64
CA LEU A 539 7.78 3.34 13.46
C LEU A 539 7.85 1.82 13.57
N TYR A 540 8.94 1.28 14.10
CA TYR A 540 9.10 -0.16 14.30
C TYR A 540 8.04 -0.71 15.24
N TRP A 541 7.83 -0.08 16.40
CA TRP A 541 6.81 -0.51 17.36
C TRP A 541 5.42 -0.46 16.76
N THR A 542 5.07 0.67 16.14
CA THR A 542 3.77 0.89 15.47
C THR A 542 3.51 -0.15 14.39
N SER A 543 4.49 -0.38 13.49
CA SER A 543 4.35 -1.29 12.35
C SER A 543 4.31 -2.77 12.76
N ASN A 544 5.04 -3.14 13.83
CA ASN A 544 5.17 -4.53 14.28
C ASN A 544 4.27 -4.87 15.47
N LEU A 545 3.48 -3.90 15.97
CA LEU A 545 2.65 -4.04 17.18
C LEU A 545 3.42 -4.51 18.42
N VAL A 546 4.68 -4.07 18.54
CA VAL A 546 5.53 -4.39 19.70
C VAL A 546 5.37 -3.27 20.71
N CYS A 547 4.66 -3.52 21.80
CA CYS A 547 4.50 -2.55 22.88
C CYS A 547 5.84 -2.40 23.64
N PRO A 548 6.47 -1.21 23.64
CA PRO A 548 7.71 -0.99 24.36
C PRO A 548 7.49 -0.94 25.87
N SER A 549 8.57 -1.18 26.62
CA SER A 549 8.62 -0.80 28.03
C SER A 549 8.64 0.73 28.19
N MET A 550 8.28 1.21 29.38
CA MET A 550 8.35 2.64 29.70
C MET A 550 9.77 3.20 29.56
N HIS A 551 10.78 2.38 29.86
CA HIS A 551 12.18 2.77 29.72
C HIS A 551 12.55 3.00 28.25
N GLU A 552 12.20 2.05 27.38
CA GLU A 552 12.44 2.16 25.94
C GLU A 552 11.70 3.35 25.34
N TYR A 553 10.44 3.59 25.73
CA TYR A 553 9.68 4.77 25.30
C TYR A 553 10.41 6.08 25.63
N PHE A 554 10.93 6.24 26.86
CA PHE A 554 11.67 7.45 27.21
C PHE A 554 13.01 7.58 26.48
N GLN A 555 13.72 6.48 26.21
CA GLN A 555 14.93 6.51 25.37
C GLN A 555 14.59 6.94 23.93
N MET A 556 13.50 6.42 23.37
CA MET A 556 13.01 6.82 22.05
C MET A 556 12.72 8.32 22.00
N ILE A 557 12.05 8.89 23.02
CA ILE A 557 11.75 10.33 23.06
C ILE A 557 13.01 11.18 23.15
N GLU A 558 13.98 10.77 23.98
CA GLU A 558 15.26 11.47 24.07
C GLU A 558 15.91 11.57 22.70
N HIS A 559 15.83 10.52 21.89
CA HIS A 559 16.32 10.52 20.52
C HIS A 559 15.43 11.35 19.58
N LYS A 560 14.14 11.03 19.45
CA LYS A 560 13.18 11.65 18.51
C LYS A 560 12.95 13.14 18.78
N THR A 561 12.53 13.49 20.00
CA THR A 561 12.14 14.87 20.36
C THR A 561 13.29 15.63 21.03
N GLY A 562 14.06 14.94 21.88
CA GLY A 562 15.24 15.52 22.53
C GLY A 562 16.38 15.84 21.55
N GLY A 563 16.49 15.11 20.43
CA GLY A 563 17.54 15.31 19.42
C GLY A 563 17.60 16.73 18.87
N LEU A 564 16.46 17.32 18.54
CA LEU A 564 16.44 18.69 18.02
C LEU A 564 16.76 19.73 19.11
N PHE A 565 16.35 19.49 20.37
CA PHE A 565 16.73 20.33 21.52
C PHE A 565 18.23 20.27 21.80
N ARG A 566 18.82 19.07 21.77
CA ARG A 566 20.27 18.88 21.88
C ARG A 566 21.00 19.55 20.72
N LEU A 567 20.52 19.44 19.49
CA LEU A 567 21.16 20.02 18.31
C LEU A 567 21.37 21.51 18.49
N PHE A 568 20.31 22.29 18.73
CA PHE A 568 20.49 23.74 18.87
C PHE A 568 21.24 24.11 20.15
N GLY A 569 21.01 23.39 21.26
CA GLY A 569 21.73 23.63 22.52
C GLY A 569 23.24 23.43 22.39
N ARG A 570 23.66 22.34 21.74
CA ARG A 570 25.07 22.02 21.48
C ARG A 570 25.69 22.96 20.45
N LEU A 571 24.96 23.37 19.40
CA LEU A 571 25.44 24.40 18.47
C LEU A 571 25.66 25.75 19.17
N MET A 572 24.76 26.13 20.09
CA MET A 572 24.93 27.33 20.91
C MET A 572 26.14 27.23 21.84
N ALA A 573 26.36 26.07 22.47
CA ALA A 573 27.53 25.84 23.32
C ALA A 573 28.86 25.97 22.52
N VAL A 574 28.93 25.38 21.32
CA VAL A 574 30.10 25.49 20.42
C VAL A 574 30.43 26.94 20.06
N HIS A 575 29.41 27.78 19.91
CA HIS A 575 29.55 29.19 19.53
C HIS A 575 29.35 30.18 20.68
N SER A 576 29.35 29.69 21.92
CA SER A 576 29.20 30.52 23.09
C SER A 576 30.40 31.45 23.27
N THR A 577 30.13 32.69 23.66
CA THR A 577 31.19 33.62 24.12
C THR A 577 31.32 33.63 25.64
N ASN A 578 30.46 32.90 26.35
CA ASN A 578 30.53 32.75 27.79
C ASN A 578 31.65 31.75 28.15
N PRO A 579 32.55 32.07 29.11
CA PRO A 579 33.59 31.14 29.54
C PRO A 579 33.06 29.88 30.23
N VAL A 580 31.83 29.91 30.76
CA VAL A 580 31.21 28.75 31.41
C VAL A 580 30.82 27.71 30.36
N GLN A 581 31.43 26.53 30.44
CA GLN A 581 31.12 25.39 29.59
C GLN A 581 30.18 24.44 30.35
N VAL A 582 29.06 24.08 29.74
CA VAL A 582 28.07 23.15 30.31
C VAL A 582 27.64 22.14 29.27
N ASP A 583 27.31 20.95 29.74
CA ASP A 583 26.56 19.97 28.97
C ASP A 583 25.06 20.20 29.19
N LEU A 584 24.29 20.31 28.11
CA LEU A 584 22.84 20.49 28.12
C LEU A 584 22.06 19.17 27.93
N THR A 585 22.75 18.04 27.80
CA THR A 585 22.14 16.75 27.47
C THR A 585 21.04 16.39 28.45
N ASP A 586 21.30 16.44 29.77
CA ASP A 586 20.28 16.13 30.79
C ASP A 586 19.07 17.08 30.69
N PHE A 587 19.32 18.39 30.62
CA PHE A 587 18.26 19.38 30.52
C PHE A 587 17.38 19.18 29.26
N THR A 588 18.01 18.96 28.12
CA THR A 588 17.30 18.78 26.83
C THR A 588 16.59 17.43 26.75
N ASN A 589 17.13 16.38 27.37
CA ASN A 589 16.46 15.08 27.52
C ASN A 589 15.23 15.20 28.41
N HIS A 590 15.35 15.82 29.59
CA HIS A 590 14.20 16.06 30.47
C HIS A 590 13.14 16.92 29.78
N LEU A 591 13.55 17.98 29.08
CA LEU A 591 12.64 18.83 28.32
C LEU A 591 11.94 18.06 27.21
N GLY A 592 12.67 17.21 26.47
CA GLY A 592 12.11 16.36 25.41
C GLY A 592 11.07 15.37 25.94
N ARG A 593 11.40 14.67 27.04
CA ARG A 593 10.47 13.75 27.74
C ARG A 593 9.19 14.47 28.16
N TYR A 594 9.32 15.60 28.85
CA TYR A 594 8.16 16.40 29.25
C TYR A 594 7.34 16.87 28.05
N PHE A 595 7.99 17.37 27.00
CA PHE A 595 7.31 17.92 25.84
C PHE A 595 6.51 16.85 25.07
N GLN A 596 7.11 15.68 24.84
CA GLN A 596 6.41 14.59 24.13
C GLN A 596 5.28 14.02 24.97
N THR A 597 5.52 13.69 26.24
CA THR A 597 4.46 13.18 27.12
C THR A 597 3.31 14.17 27.26
N ARG A 598 3.60 15.48 27.22
CA ARG A 598 2.57 16.50 27.23
C ARG A 598 1.77 16.48 25.93
N ASP A 599 2.43 16.34 24.79
CA ASP A 599 1.77 16.24 23.48
C ASP A 599 0.81 15.04 23.42
N ASP A 600 1.29 13.87 23.85
CA ASP A 600 0.52 12.62 23.96
C ASP A 600 -0.71 12.79 24.88
N TYR A 601 -0.54 13.47 26.02
CA TYR A 601 -1.63 13.75 26.95
C TYR A 601 -2.66 14.72 26.34
N GLN A 602 -2.20 15.80 25.71
CA GLN A 602 -3.06 16.80 25.08
C GLN A 602 -3.87 16.22 23.91
N ASN A 603 -3.32 15.27 23.15
CA ASN A 603 -4.03 14.56 22.08
C ASN A 603 -5.34 13.92 22.57
N LEU A 604 -5.38 13.49 23.84
CA LEU A 604 -6.52 12.80 24.44
C LEU A 604 -7.51 13.73 25.14
N VAL A 605 -7.04 14.83 25.76
CA VAL A 605 -7.88 15.66 26.66
C VAL A 605 -8.21 17.04 26.10
N SER A 606 -7.46 17.55 25.13
CA SER A 606 -7.58 18.94 24.68
C SER A 606 -8.48 19.08 23.45
N ALA A 607 -9.55 19.86 23.61
CA ALA A 607 -10.44 20.24 22.51
C ALA A 607 -9.73 21.11 21.46
N GLU A 608 -8.69 21.86 21.83
CA GLU A 608 -7.87 22.62 20.89
C GLU A 608 -7.05 21.67 20.01
N TYR A 609 -6.38 20.69 20.62
CA TYR A 609 -5.63 19.66 19.89
C TYR A 609 -6.54 18.86 18.97
N THR A 610 -7.73 18.49 19.44
CA THR A 610 -8.74 17.81 18.61
C THR A 610 -9.07 18.58 17.33
N LYS A 611 -9.09 19.92 17.38
CA LYS A 611 -9.32 20.76 16.20
C LYS A 611 -8.08 20.93 15.31
N GLN A 612 -6.89 20.82 15.88
CA GLN A 612 -5.63 21.08 15.17
C GLN A 612 -5.04 19.84 14.49
N LYS A 613 -5.24 18.68 15.10
CA LYS A 613 -4.59 17.40 14.77
C LYS A 613 -5.66 16.35 14.46
N GLY A 614 -6.56 16.13 15.41
CA GLY A 614 -7.69 15.22 15.26
C GLY A 614 -8.11 14.68 16.61
N PHE A 615 -9.29 14.10 16.68
CA PHE A 615 -9.75 13.47 17.92
C PHE A 615 -9.03 12.14 18.14
N CYS A 616 -8.22 12.02 19.20
CA CYS A 616 -7.44 10.81 19.50
C CYS A 616 -6.62 10.31 18.29
N GLU A 617 -5.89 11.23 17.66
CA GLU A 617 -5.10 10.95 16.45
C GLU A 617 -3.99 9.92 16.74
N ASP A 618 -3.27 10.03 17.85
CA ASP A 618 -2.17 9.09 18.14
C ASP A 618 -2.65 7.62 18.20
N PHE A 619 -3.88 7.40 18.71
CA PHE A 619 -4.50 6.07 18.71
C PHE A 619 -4.90 5.63 17.29
N GLU A 620 -5.33 6.55 16.44
CA GLU A 620 -5.63 6.26 15.03
C GLU A 620 -4.38 5.91 14.24
N GLU A 621 -3.27 6.62 14.45
CA GLU A 621 -1.94 6.36 13.87
C GLU A 621 -1.38 5.01 14.37
N GLY A 622 -1.81 4.56 15.55
CA GLY A 622 -1.38 3.31 16.17
C GLY A 622 -0.11 3.47 17.00
N LYS A 623 0.22 4.71 17.39
CA LYS A 623 1.40 5.05 18.16
C LYS A 623 1.33 4.50 19.58
N PHE A 624 2.47 4.03 20.06
CA PHE A 624 2.65 3.65 21.47
C PHE A 624 2.99 4.87 22.33
N SER A 625 2.01 5.76 22.48
CA SER A 625 2.11 6.90 23.40
C SER A 625 2.15 6.44 24.87
N LEU A 626 2.62 7.30 25.79
CA LEU A 626 2.69 6.95 27.22
C LEU A 626 1.34 6.44 27.77
N PRO A 627 0.20 7.10 27.49
CA PRO A 627 -1.12 6.61 27.89
C PRO A 627 -1.43 5.21 27.34
N MET A 628 -1.07 4.93 26.08
CA MET A 628 -1.35 3.65 25.45
C MET A 628 -0.52 2.52 26.05
N ILE A 629 0.79 2.76 26.25
CA ILE A 629 1.69 1.80 26.89
C ILE A 629 1.17 1.45 28.31
N HIS A 630 0.81 2.47 29.10
CA HIS A 630 0.23 2.25 30.42
C HIS A 630 -1.06 1.44 30.37
N LEU A 631 -1.97 1.78 29.44
CA LEU A 631 -3.24 1.08 29.29
C LEU A 631 -3.03 -0.41 28.97
N MET A 632 -2.15 -0.71 28.02
CA MET A 632 -1.84 -2.09 27.63
C MET A 632 -1.18 -2.90 28.75
N GLN A 633 -0.30 -2.27 29.53
CA GLN A 633 0.34 -2.92 30.67
C GLN A 633 -0.60 -3.13 31.86
N THR A 634 -1.57 -2.24 32.05
CA THR A 634 -2.56 -2.32 33.15
C THR A 634 -3.71 -3.27 32.82
N MET A 635 -4.01 -3.43 31.54
CA MET A 635 -5.12 -4.27 31.04
C MET A 635 -4.67 -5.29 29.98
N PRO A 636 -3.65 -6.14 30.25
CA PRO A 636 -3.08 -7.03 29.24
C PRO A 636 -4.07 -8.08 28.71
N ASP A 637 -4.99 -8.52 29.56
CA ASP A 637 -6.00 -9.54 29.22
C ASP A 637 -7.33 -8.95 28.71
N ASN A 638 -7.41 -7.62 28.54
CA ASN A 638 -8.65 -6.99 28.08
C ASN A 638 -8.87 -7.24 26.58
N LEU A 639 -9.79 -8.16 26.27
CA LEU A 639 -10.11 -8.53 24.90
C LEU A 639 -10.69 -7.37 24.09
N VAL A 640 -11.41 -6.42 24.70
CA VAL A 640 -11.95 -5.26 23.98
C VAL A 640 -10.81 -4.35 23.53
N LEU A 641 -9.87 -4.02 24.43
CA LEU A 641 -8.66 -3.26 24.09
C LEU A 641 -7.90 -3.94 22.94
N ARG A 642 -7.61 -5.23 23.08
CA ARG A 642 -6.87 -5.99 22.08
C ARG A 642 -7.56 -5.97 20.72
N ASN A 643 -8.86 -6.26 20.67
CA ASN A 643 -9.58 -6.30 19.42
C ASN A 643 -9.75 -4.91 18.81
N VAL A 644 -10.02 -3.86 19.61
CA VAL A 644 -10.10 -2.48 19.09
C VAL A 644 -8.75 -2.03 18.50
N TRP A 645 -7.64 -2.34 19.17
CA TRP A 645 -6.29 -2.06 18.67
C TRP A 645 -5.99 -2.80 17.37
N THR A 646 -6.31 -4.10 17.29
CA THR A 646 -6.15 -4.90 16.07
C THR A 646 -7.03 -4.38 14.93
N GLN A 647 -8.31 -4.09 15.19
CA GLN A 647 -9.25 -3.61 14.17
C GLN A 647 -8.85 -2.25 13.62
N ARG A 648 -8.27 -1.35 14.44
CA ARG A 648 -7.69 -0.10 13.95
C ARG A 648 -6.62 -0.35 12.88
N ARG A 649 -5.71 -1.31 13.12
CA ARG A 649 -4.67 -1.67 12.14
C ARG A 649 -5.26 -2.22 10.85
N VAL A 650 -6.19 -3.17 10.96
CA VAL A 650 -6.83 -3.81 9.80
C VAL A 650 -7.53 -2.78 8.91
N ASN A 651 -8.17 -1.79 9.52
CA ASN A 651 -8.90 -0.75 8.80
C ASN A 651 -8.01 0.40 8.30
N GLY A 652 -6.76 0.50 8.79
CA GLY A 652 -5.90 1.68 8.59
C GLY A 652 -6.36 2.94 9.33
N THR A 653 -7.45 2.88 10.11
CA THR A 653 -8.04 4.00 10.86
C THR A 653 -8.86 3.48 12.04
N ALA A 654 -9.19 4.37 12.98
CA ALA A 654 -10.14 4.10 14.06
C ALA A 654 -11.38 4.98 13.95
N THR A 655 -12.54 4.33 14.06
CA THR A 655 -13.83 5.02 14.15
C THR A 655 -13.95 5.84 15.44
N HIS A 656 -14.82 6.84 15.43
CA HIS A 656 -15.13 7.64 16.62
C HIS A 656 -15.60 6.78 17.81
N GLY A 657 -16.40 5.73 17.55
CA GLY A 657 -16.85 4.80 18.60
C GLY A 657 -15.72 3.98 19.21
N GLN A 658 -14.76 3.51 18.40
CA GLN A 658 -13.57 2.82 18.89
C GLN A 658 -12.70 3.74 19.76
N LYS A 659 -12.47 4.99 19.30
CA LYS A 659 -11.76 6.02 20.06
C LYS A 659 -12.40 6.28 21.42
N GLN A 660 -13.73 6.43 21.45
CA GLN A 660 -14.47 6.64 22.69
C GLN A 660 -14.40 5.43 23.64
N THR A 661 -14.37 4.22 23.08
CA THR A 661 -14.21 2.97 23.84
C THR A 661 -12.84 2.92 24.52
N ILE A 662 -11.76 3.23 23.79
CA ILE A 662 -10.40 3.31 24.35
C ILE A 662 -10.31 4.38 25.43
N LEU A 663 -10.89 5.57 25.22
CA LEU A 663 -10.92 6.62 26.25
C LEU A 663 -11.65 6.17 27.52
N ASN A 664 -12.70 5.36 27.41
CA ASN A 664 -13.38 4.82 28.58
C ASN A 664 -12.51 3.80 29.32
N LEU A 665 -11.83 2.91 28.60
CA LEU A 665 -10.86 1.98 29.20
C LEU A 665 -9.69 2.72 29.86
N MET A 666 -9.20 3.82 29.27
CA MET A 666 -8.19 4.69 29.88
C MET A 666 -8.68 5.32 31.18
N LYS A 667 -9.96 5.68 31.30
CA LYS A 667 -10.54 6.18 32.54
C LYS A 667 -10.61 5.08 33.60
N GLU A 668 -11.06 3.89 33.23
CA GLU A 668 -11.15 2.72 34.12
C GLU A 668 -9.78 2.29 34.64
N ALA A 669 -8.76 2.28 33.77
CA ALA A 669 -7.38 1.95 34.13
C ALA A 669 -6.66 3.05 34.94
N GLY A 670 -7.26 4.25 35.09
CA GLY A 670 -6.59 5.40 35.69
C GLY A 670 -5.45 5.98 34.82
N THR A 671 -5.38 5.62 33.54
CA THR A 671 -4.31 6.01 32.60
C THR A 671 -4.12 7.51 32.47
N LEU A 672 -5.21 8.29 32.39
CA LEU A 672 -5.11 9.75 32.27
C LEU A 672 -4.50 10.36 33.54
N LYS A 673 -4.85 9.82 34.71
CA LYS A 673 -4.29 10.27 35.99
C LYS A 673 -2.81 9.89 36.10
N PHE A 674 -2.45 8.66 35.72
CA PHE A 674 -1.06 8.22 35.64
C PHE A 674 -0.21 9.13 34.73
N THR A 675 -0.73 9.49 33.56
CA THR A 675 -0.03 10.35 32.60
C THR A 675 0.15 11.76 33.17
N GLN A 676 -0.89 12.31 33.80
CA GLN A 676 -0.82 13.61 34.48
C GLN A 676 0.20 13.61 35.64
N ASP A 677 0.24 12.55 36.44
CA ASP A 677 1.20 12.44 37.55
C ASP A 677 2.64 12.29 37.01
N SER A 678 2.82 11.53 35.94
CA SER A 678 4.10 11.41 35.22
C SER A 678 4.58 12.76 34.69
N LEU A 679 3.68 13.60 34.15
CA LEU A 679 4.00 14.96 33.74
C LEU A 679 4.49 15.84 34.91
N GLY A 680 3.94 15.66 36.11
CA GLY A 680 4.40 16.35 37.30
C GLY A 680 5.83 15.99 37.71
N VAL A 681 6.17 14.69 37.61
CA VAL A 681 7.54 14.20 37.86
C VAL A 681 8.50 14.74 36.80
N LEU A 682 8.15 14.59 35.51
CA LEU A 682 8.98 15.07 34.41
C LEU A 682 9.20 16.58 34.46
N TYR A 683 8.18 17.38 34.83
CA TYR A 683 8.33 18.82 35.02
C TYR A 683 9.32 19.14 36.14
N SER A 684 9.27 18.40 37.25
CA SER A 684 10.19 18.57 38.38
C SER A 684 11.65 18.28 37.97
N ASP A 685 11.87 17.29 37.09
CA ASP A 685 13.19 16.98 36.55
C ASP A 685 13.72 18.12 35.66
N VAL A 686 12.85 18.74 34.85
CA VAL A 686 13.20 19.93 34.07
C VAL A 686 13.53 21.11 34.99
N GLU A 687 12.73 21.38 36.02
CA GLU A 687 12.99 22.47 36.99
C GLU A 687 14.32 22.29 37.71
N LYS A 688 14.63 21.07 38.14
CA LYS A 688 15.92 20.73 38.75
C LYS A 688 17.07 21.00 37.79
N SER A 689 16.94 20.59 36.52
CA SER A 689 17.96 20.82 35.49
C SER A 689 18.18 22.30 35.24
N VAL A 690 17.12 23.11 35.21
CA VAL A 690 17.23 24.57 35.07
C VAL A 690 17.92 25.19 36.27
N ALA A 691 17.57 24.80 37.50
CA ALA A 691 18.23 25.30 38.71
C ALA A 691 19.73 24.97 38.74
N GLU A 692 20.12 23.77 38.28
CA GLU A 692 21.53 23.38 38.15
C GLU A 692 22.26 24.24 37.10
N LEU A 693 21.63 24.55 35.97
CA LEU A 693 22.20 25.43 34.95
C LEU A 693 22.33 26.88 35.44
N GLU A 694 21.31 27.42 36.12
CA GLU A 694 21.37 28.74 36.74
C GLU A 694 22.51 28.84 37.75
N SER A 695 22.72 27.80 38.56
CA SER A 695 23.85 27.72 39.49
C SER A 695 25.20 27.72 38.76
N LYS A 696 25.34 26.96 37.66
CA LYS A 696 26.57 26.91 36.87
C LYS A 696 26.88 28.24 36.16
N PHE A 697 25.88 28.90 35.61
CA PHE A 697 26.06 30.20 34.94
C PHE A 697 26.08 31.40 35.90
N GLY A 698 25.63 31.22 37.14
CA GLY A 698 25.55 32.26 38.16
C GLY A 698 24.48 33.33 37.88
N ILE A 699 23.54 33.07 36.97
CA ILE A 699 22.48 34.01 36.55
C ILE A 699 21.19 33.24 36.29
N GLU A 700 20.09 33.69 36.91
CA GLU A 700 18.74 33.16 36.69
C GLU A 700 18.25 33.41 35.26
N ASN A 701 17.50 32.45 34.70
CA ASN A 701 16.97 32.55 33.34
C ASN A 701 15.44 32.66 33.35
N PHE A 702 14.97 33.87 33.62
CA PHE A 702 13.54 34.18 33.67
C PHE A 702 12.80 33.84 32.38
N GLN A 703 13.44 33.99 31.21
CA GLN A 703 12.81 33.66 29.93
C GLN A 703 12.57 32.16 29.81
N LEU A 704 13.55 31.34 30.19
CA LEU A 704 13.40 29.90 30.19
C LEU A 704 12.33 29.43 31.19
N ARG A 705 12.32 30.03 32.39
CA ARG A 705 11.28 29.75 33.41
C ARG A 705 9.88 30.15 32.94
N LEU A 706 9.74 31.27 32.22
CA LEU A 706 8.47 31.69 31.63
C LEU A 706 7.97 30.69 30.57
N ILE A 707 8.87 30.22 29.70
CA ILE A 707 8.54 29.20 28.69
C ILE A 707 8.04 27.92 29.39
N MET A 708 8.72 27.48 30.44
CA MET A 708 8.31 26.31 31.22
C MET A 708 6.93 26.50 31.86
N GLU A 709 6.65 27.66 32.45
CA GLU A 709 5.34 27.93 33.06
C GLU A 709 4.22 27.95 32.01
N LEU A 710 4.47 28.52 30.81
CA LEU A 710 3.52 28.47 29.70
C LEU A 710 3.23 27.03 29.25
N LEU A 711 4.23 26.16 29.25
CA LEU A 711 4.03 24.74 28.92
C LEU A 711 3.21 23.99 29.98
N LYS A 712 3.28 24.41 31.25
CA LYS A 712 2.50 23.82 32.35
C LYS A 712 1.00 24.12 32.23
N THR A 713 0.63 25.27 31.66
CA THR A 713 -0.75 25.81 31.67
C THR A 713 -1.73 25.24 30.65
N GLY A 714 -1.34 24.24 29.86
CA GLY A 714 -2.26 23.53 28.97
C GLY A 714 -2.22 22.06 29.27
#